data_AF-R5KPM7-F1
#
_entry.id   AF-R5KPM7-F1
#
_cell.length_a   1.000
_cell.length_b   1.000
_cell.length_c   1.000
_cell.angle_alpha   90.00
_cell.angle_beta   90.00
_cell.angle_gamma   90.00
#
_symmetry.space_group_name_H-M   'P 1'
#
loop_
_entity.id
_entity.type
_entity.pdbx_description
1 polymer ?
#
loop_
_entity_poly.entity_id
_entity_poly.type
_entity_poly.pdbx_seq_one_letter_code
_entity_poly.pdbx_strand_id
1 'polypeptide(L)'
;MKAIKKIANAVTSRTGAFIFFALSAAAFTFFSSSNWAYGWIAELYPLGNGFITLMLCITGICAAISWIMLLIHAFCGGKMQSKGIKAFKIIHIISAVLGIITFLYTTVLLFGIDQGFSAAGFAKGFSSLLPNIGYLGAALAAALVIAVVQTPKKAAKAVIACVVIATLVISPSALSGIGASGSGEDLPPITLQSEDLMRGAQIVYESLKQGEKADAQNLLEDNGKCWTAQDPDRMPANAEADINNSYVEIKLDGQKTFNTAIIEEVGNQAQYFRLQALISGEWVTIYQSEKIQTQRLCSFDPVTTDSIRLCIDKFRDSNTPVKIKSIKLYNEPKRDAETFEVTAYQRLDGDVPTEILARGDEYVANYARFYDVYSTIIVFGAVHWDENGNMGFGDGGEEQFAREIEALKEIISHRSNPDHEVKLVITALADGTWGEGHNGVNGYMADYWESIADKIAAFAAKYEFDGVDIDWEYPQTPDDWDNYDKFIAKLDDELQQANPNAILTAALSAGSLGMSEETLDRLDQIQFMAYDGSDEDGYQSSLQQAQEGLQAFIDNGADISKINIGIAAYGRPVNGTPYWATWRDLDEANYWNNKYYTVHDADQVYEGTFCSPALSGDKTAYALFSGCGGVMVFRVACDKTMDDPNSVACGIENTLHRYFNAW
;
A
#
# COMPACT_ATOMS: atom_id res chain seq x y z
N MET A 1 -49.50 -19.74 -29.39
CA MET A 1 -50.00 -19.79 -28.01
C MET A 1 -49.41 -20.91 -27.14
N LYS A 2 -49.42 -22.19 -27.54
CA LYS A 2 -48.86 -23.30 -26.71
C LYS A 2 -47.35 -23.16 -26.42
N ALA A 3 -46.55 -22.76 -27.41
CA ALA A 3 -45.11 -22.53 -27.24
C ALA A 3 -44.79 -21.37 -26.28
N ILE A 4 -45.46 -20.22 -26.45
CA ILE A 4 -45.31 -19.03 -25.58
C ILE A 4 -45.66 -19.37 -24.12
N LYS A 5 -46.74 -20.13 -23.90
CA LYS A 5 -47.13 -20.58 -22.55
C LYS A 5 -46.09 -21.54 -21.94
N LYS A 6 -45.49 -22.41 -22.76
CA LYS A 6 -44.42 -23.32 -22.32
C LYS A 6 -43.15 -22.54 -21.91
N ILE A 7 -42.76 -21.53 -22.69
CA ILE A 7 -41.62 -20.65 -22.40
C ILE A 7 -41.89 -19.83 -21.14
N ALA A 8 -43.05 -19.18 -21.03
CA ALA A 8 -43.42 -18.40 -19.85
C ALA A 8 -43.43 -19.25 -18.57
N ASN A 9 -43.90 -20.50 -18.66
CA ASN A 9 -43.87 -21.44 -17.54
C ASN A 9 -42.44 -21.89 -17.18
N ALA A 10 -41.56 -22.07 -18.17
CA ALA A 10 -40.16 -22.39 -17.93
C ALA A 10 -39.43 -21.22 -17.26
N VAL A 11 -39.64 -19.99 -17.75
CA VAL A 11 -39.03 -18.77 -17.21
C VAL A 11 -39.44 -18.51 -15.77
N THR A 12 -40.73 -18.71 -15.47
CA THR A 12 -41.29 -18.50 -14.14
C THR A 12 -41.23 -19.74 -13.25
N SER A 13 -40.58 -20.82 -13.70
CA SER A 13 -40.32 -22.00 -12.88
C SER A 13 -39.28 -21.68 -11.81
N ARG A 14 -39.13 -22.56 -10.82
CA ARG A 14 -38.11 -22.40 -9.78
C ARG A 14 -36.69 -22.40 -10.36
N THR A 15 -36.42 -23.35 -11.26
CA THR A 15 -35.15 -23.43 -12.01
C THR A 15 -34.94 -22.20 -12.89
N GLY A 16 -36.00 -21.73 -13.56
CA GLY A 16 -35.95 -20.50 -14.35
C GLY A 16 -35.59 -19.29 -13.49
N ALA A 17 -36.27 -19.09 -12.36
CA ALA A 17 -36.00 -17.99 -11.44
C ALA A 17 -34.55 -18.00 -10.90
N PHE A 18 -33.98 -19.17 -10.64
CA PHE A 18 -32.56 -19.29 -10.27
C PHE A 18 -31.63 -18.89 -11.41
N ILE A 19 -31.87 -19.40 -12.62
CA ILE A 19 -31.04 -19.06 -13.80
C ILE A 19 -31.09 -17.55 -14.06
N PHE A 20 -32.26 -16.92 -14.01
CA PHE A 20 -32.38 -15.48 -14.28
C PHE A 20 -31.87 -14.60 -13.14
N PHE A 21 -31.94 -15.08 -11.90
CA PHE A 21 -31.21 -14.47 -10.80
C PHE A 21 -29.71 -14.51 -11.07
N ALA A 22 -29.16 -15.67 -11.43
CA ALA A 22 -27.74 -15.85 -11.68
C ALA A 22 -27.23 -14.96 -12.81
N LEU A 23 -27.96 -14.89 -13.93
CA LEU A 23 -27.61 -14.02 -15.05
C LEU A 23 -27.65 -12.53 -14.66
N SER A 24 -28.66 -12.10 -13.91
CA SER A 24 -28.79 -10.69 -13.50
C SER A 24 -27.76 -10.30 -12.44
N ALA A 25 -27.45 -11.20 -11.50
CA ALA A 25 -26.40 -10.99 -10.50
C ALA A 25 -25.01 -10.97 -11.14
N ALA A 26 -24.76 -11.84 -12.12
CA ALA A 26 -23.53 -11.79 -12.90
C ALA A 26 -23.42 -10.48 -13.69
N ALA A 27 -24.50 -10.04 -14.37
CA ALA A 27 -24.52 -8.77 -15.08
C ALA A 27 -24.23 -7.57 -14.16
N PHE A 28 -24.81 -7.56 -12.95
CA PHE A 28 -24.54 -6.53 -11.93
C PHE A 28 -23.07 -6.56 -11.47
N THR A 29 -22.54 -7.75 -11.24
CA THR A 29 -21.12 -7.95 -10.84
C THR A 29 -20.18 -7.49 -11.95
N PHE A 30 -20.49 -7.81 -13.21
CA PHE A 30 -19.66 -7.43 -14.34
C PHE A 30 -19.67 -5.90 -14.52
N PHE A 31 -20.84 -5.27 -14.43
CA PHE A 31 -20.95 -3.80 -14.47
C PHE A 31 -20.17 -3.10 -13.35
N SER A 32 -20.25 -3.61 -12.12
CA SER A 32 -19.53 -3.03 -10.97
C SER A 32 -18.02 -3.26 -11.03
N SER A 33 -17.59 -4.39 -11.58
CA SER A 33 -16.17 -4.80 -11.66
C SER A 33 -15.42 -4.18 -12.84
N SER A 34 -16.13 -3.69 -13.86
CA SER A 34 -15.49 -3.16 -15.07
C SER A 34 -16.20 -1.92 -15.60
N ASN A 35 -16.43 -0.93 -14.74
CA ASN A 35 -17.01 0.36 -15.15
C ASN A 35 -16.25 1.01 -16.33
N TRP A 36 -14.93 0.82 -16.39
CA TRP A 36 -14.04 1.22 -17.48
C TRP A 36 -14.46 0.66 -18.84
N ALA A 37 -15.00 -0.56 -18.91
CA ALA A 37 -15.39 -1.19 -20.17
C ALA A 37 -16.61 -0.50 -20.83
N TYR A 38 -17.34 0.31 -20.04
CA TYR A 38 -18.58 0.97 -20.45
C TYR A 38 -18.45 2.50 -20.52
N GLY A 39 -17.29 3.06 -20.20
CA GLY A 39 -17.06 4.51 -20.11
C GLY A 39 -17.40 5.25 -21.41
N TRP A 40 -17.01 4.70 -22.56
CA TRP A 40 -17.30 5.28 -23.87
C TRP A 40 -18.81 5.33 -24.18
N ILE A 41 -19.63 4.42 -23.62
CA ILE A 41 -21.10 4.50 -23.77
C ILE A 41 -21.66 5.59 -22.87
N ALA A 42 -21.11 5.77 -21.67
CA ALA A 42 -21.54 6.84 -20.77
C ALA A 42 -21.37 8.22 -21.42
N GLU A 43 -20.28 8.43 -22.17
CA GLU A 43 -20.03 9.66 -22.94
C GLU A 43 -21.07 9.91 -24.05
N LEU A 44 -21.65 8.85 -24.61
CA LEU A 44 -22.68 8.93 -25.65
C LEU A 44 -24.11 8.97 -25.08
N TYR A 45 -24.28 8.74 -23.78
CA TYR A 45 -25.58 8.67 -23.13
C TYR A 45 -26.00 10.03 -22.56
N PRO A 46 -27.27 10.46 -22.69
CA PRO A 46 -27.71 11.79 -22.23
C PRO A 46 -27.49 12.09 -20.74
N LEU A 47 -27.28 11.06 -19.91
CA LEU A 47 -27.02 11.20 -18.46
C LEU A 47 -25.53 11.08 -18.10
N GLY A 48 -24.61 11.00 -19.07
CA GLY A 48 -23.18 10.84 -18.80
C GLY A 48 -22.89 9.64 -17.90
N ASN A 49 -22.13 9.88 -16.82
CA ASN A 49 -21.83 8.90 -15.77
C ASN A 49 -23.08 8.30 -15.08
N GLY A 50 -24.23 8.95 -15.19
CA GLY A 50 -25.53 8.41 -14.74
C GLY A 50 -25.96 7.13 -15.47
N PHE A 51 -25.38 6.83 -16.65
CA PHE A 51 -25.61 5.57 -17.36
C PHE A 51 -25.20 4.35 -16.53
N ILE A 52 -24.02 4.38 -15.91
CA ILE A 52 -23.49 3.26 -15.11
C ILE A 52 -24.41 3.01 -13.91
N THR A 53 -24.80 4.09 -13.21
CA THR A 53 -25.74 4.02 -12.09
C THR A 53 -27.10 3.45 -12.50
N LEU A 54 -27.62 3.85 -13.66
CA LEU A 54 -28.87 3.32 -14.22
C LEU A 54 -28.75 1.82 -14.52
N MET A 55 -27.65 1.37 -15.12
CA MET A 55 -27.44 -0.04 -15.46
C MET A 55 -27.27 -0.92 -14.23
N LEU A 56 -26.59 -0.45 -13.19
CA LEU A 56 -26.51 -1.10 -11.88
C LEU A 56 -27.90 -1.21 -11.24
N CYS A 57 -28.70 -0.15 -11.28
CA CYS A 57 -30.09 -0.20 -10.81
C CYS A 57 -30.93 -1.23 -11.58
N ILE A 58 -30.85 -1.24 -12.91
CA ILE A 58 -31.62 -2.17 -13.77
C ILE A 58 -31.24 -3.63 -13.47
N THR A 59 -29.94 -3.94 -13.44
CA THR A 59 -29.45 -5.30 -13.18
C THR A 59 -29.76 -5.76 -11.76
N GLY A 60 -29.61 -4.86 -10.77
CA GLY A 60 -29.99 -5.11 -9.37
C GLY A 60 -31.49 -5.35 -9.19
N ILE A 61 -32.35 -4.56 -9.85
CA ILE A 61 -33.81 -4.76 -9.83
C ILE A 61 -34.18 -6.11 -10.48
N CYS A 62 -33.55 -6.47 -11.59
CA CYS A 62 -33.80 -7.76 -12.24
C CYS A 62 -33.42 -8.94 -11.34
N ALA A 63 -32.25 -8.87 -10.68
CA ALA A 63 -31.82 -9.84 -9.69
C ALA A 63 -32.82 -9.93 -8.52
N ALA A 64 -33.23 -8.79 -7.95
CA ALA A 64 -34.21 -8.76 -6.86
C ALA A 64 -35.56 -9.39 -7.24
N ILE A 65 -36.06 -9.11 -8.45
CA ILE A 65 -37.34 -9.68 -8.93
C ILE A 65 -37.23 -11.21 -9.11
N SER A 66 -36.12 -11.71 -9.64
CA SER A 66 -35.86 -13.16 -9.74
C SER A 66 -35.67 -13.83 -8.38
N TRP A 67 -35.03 -13.14 -7.43
CA TRP A 67 -34.93 -13.61 -6.06
C TRP A 67 -36.28 -13.68 -5.36
N ILE A 68 -37.13 -12.67 -5.49
CA ILE A 68 -38.50 -12.68 -4.96
C ILE A 68 -39.30 -13.82 -5.60
N MET A 69 -39.09 -14.12 -6.88
CA MET A 69 -39.73 -15.26 -7.54
C MET A 69 -39.28 -16.59 -6.93
N LEU A 70 -37.99 -16.75 -6.57
CA LEU A 70 -37.49 -17.90 -5.83
C LEU A 70 -38.13 -18.02 -4.45
N LEU A 71 -38.25 -16.92 -3.71
CA LEU A 71 -38.92 -16.89 -2.41
C LEU A 71 -40.41 -17.26 -2.53
N ILE A 72 -41.12 -16.76 -3.53
CA ILE A 72 -42.51 -17.16 -3.80
C ILE A 72 -42.59 -18.68 -4.02
N HIS A 73 -41.66 -19.27 -4.76
CA HIS A 73 -41.59 -20.73 -4.94
C HIS A 73 -41.25 -21.50 -3.66
N ALA A 74 -40.40 -20.95 -2.79
CA ALA A 74 -39.98 -21.57 -1.55
C ALA A 74 -41.05 -21.52 -0.45
N PHE A 75 -41.82 -20.42 -0.39
CA PHE A 75 -42.75 -20.16 0.72
C PHE A 75 -44.23 -20.29 0.35
N CYS A 76 -44.62 -20.09 -0.92
CA CYS A 76 -46.04 -20.07 -1.29
C CYS A 76 -46.62 -21.40 -1.80
N GLY A 77 -45.78 -22.43 -2.05
CA GLY A 77 -46.21 -23.79 -2.42
C GLY A 77 -47.42 -23.83 -3.38
N GLY A 78 -48.53 -24.45 -2.95
CA GLY A 78 -49.77 -24.62 -3.71
C GLY A 78 -50.62 -23.35 -3.96
N LYS A 79 -50.24 -22.18 -3.43
CA LYS A 79 -50.95 -20.89 -3.63
C LYS A 79 -50.49 -20.10 -4.87
N MET A 80 -49.73 -20.75 -5.77
CA MET A 80 -49.17 -20.19 -7.02
C MET A 80 -50.17 -19.61 -8.05
N GLN A 81 -51.48 -19.64 -7.77
CA GLN A 81 -52.54 -19.22 -8.70
C GLN A 81 -53.25 -17.90 -8.36
N SER A 82 -52.81 -17.18 -7.31
CA SER A 82 -53.41 -15.88 -6.94
C SER A 82 -53.24 -14.83 -8.05
N LYS A 83 -54.17 -13.86 -8.14
CA LYS A 83 -54.11 -12.77 -9.14
C LYS A 83 -52.80 -11.97 -9.03
N GLY A 84 -52.33 -11.70 -7.80
CA GLY A 84 -51.05 -11.02 -7.56
C GLY A 84 -49.84 -11.79 -8.08
N ILE A 85 -49.77 -13.11 -7.86
CA ILE A 85 -48.68 -13.95 -8.37
C ILE A 85 -48.70 -14.02 -9.90
N LYS A 86 -49.89 -14.03 -10.53
CA LYS A 86 -50.00 -13.99 -11.99
C LYS A 86 -49.47 -12.68 -12.58
N ALA A 87 -49.73 -11.54 -11.94
CA ALA A 87 -49.17 -10.25 -12.34
C ALA A 87 -47.64 -10.22 -12.15
N PHE A 88 -47.15 -10.70 -11.01
CA PHE A 88 -45.72 -10.75 -10.72
C PHE A 88 -44.94 -11.65 -11.70
N LYS A 89 -45.54 -12.76 -12.16
CA LYS A 89 -44.94 -13.62 -13.20
C LYS A 89 -44.66 -12.86 -14.51
N ILE A 90 -45.49 -11.88 -14.86
CA ILE A 90 -45.27 -11.05 -16.06
C ILE A 90 -44.07 -10.12 -15.83
N ILE A 91 -44.00 -9.48 -14.65
CA ILE A 91 -42.87 -8.63 -14.25
C ILE A 91 -41.55 -9.44 -14.25
N HIS A 92 -41.58 -10.66 -13.73
CA HIS A 92 -40.43 -11.56 -13.73
C HIS A 92 -40.00 -11.95 -15.15
N ILE A 93 -40.93 -12.19 -16.08
CA ILE A 93 -40.58 -12.50 -17.47
C ILE A 93 -39.88 -11.30 -18.14
N ILE A 94 -40.36 -10.08 -17.89
CA ILE A 94 -39.71 -8.87 -18.42
C ILE A 94 -38.29 -8.74 -17.84
N SER A 95 -38.16 -8.94 -16.53
CA SER A 95 -36.86 -8.87 -15.83
C SER A 95 -35.88 -9.96 -16.31
N ALA A 96 -36.38 -11.16 -16.60
CA ALA A 96 -35.56 -12.25 -17.16
C ALA A 96 -35.00 -11.91 -18.54
N VAL A 97 -35.79 -11.27 -19.40
CA VAL A 97 -35.34 -10.82 -20.72
C VAL A 97 -34.28 -9.72 -20.57
N LEU A 98 -34.51 -8.73 -19.70
CA LEU A 98 -33.53 -7.69 -19.42
C LEU A 98 -32.24 -8.24 -18.82
N GLY A 99 -32.34 -9.21 -17.91
CA GLY A 99 -31.20 -9.91 -17.31
C GLY A 99 -30.34 -10.65 -18.34
N ILE A 100 -30.95 -11.31 -19.33
CA ILE A 100 -30.21 -11.94 -20.43
C ILE A 100 -29.48 -10.88 -21.27
N ILE A 101 -30.20 -9.83 -21.69
CA ILE A 101 -29.64 -8.80 -22.57
C ILE A 101 -28.45 -8.13 -21.88
N THR A 102 -28.62 -7.73 -20.62
CA THR A 102 -27.57 -7.08 -19.83
C THR A 102 -26.39 -8.02 -19.60
N PHE A 103 -26.62 -9.29 -19.23
CA PHE A 103 -25.56 -10.28 -19.05
C PHE A 103 -24.72 -10.48 -20.32
N LEU A 104 -25.36 -10.69 -21.46
CA LEU A 104 -24.67 -10.89 -22.73
C LEU A 104 -23.86 -9.65 -23.11
N TYR A 105 -24.47 -8.48 -22.97
CA TYR A 105 -23.83 -7.20 -23.24
C TYR A 105 -22.60 -6.98 -22.35
N THR A 106 -22.74 -7.20 -21.04
CA THR A 106 -21.63 -7.03 -20.10
C THR A 106 -20.51 -8.02 -20.35
N THR A 107 -20.84 -9.27 -20.68
CA THR A 107 -19.87 -10.32 -20.98
C THR A 107 -19.04 -9.97 -22.21
N VAL A 108 -19.69 -9.48 -23.26
CA VAL A 108 -19.01 -9.11 -24.50
C VAL A 108 -17.95 -8.03 -24.25
N LEU A 109 -18.31 -6.98 -23.52
CA LEU A 109 -17.41 -5.85 -23.28
C LEU A 109 -16.34 -6.14 -22.22
N LEU A 110 -16.70 -6.83 -21.13
CA LEU A 110 -15.75 -7.20 -20.07
C LEU A 110 -14.58 -8.02 -20.60
N PHE A 111 -14.87 -8.99 -21.46
CA PHE A 111 -13.87 -9.90 -22.03
C PHE A 111 -13.31 -9.42 -23.39
N GLY A 112 -13.66 -8.21 -23.83
CA GLY A 112 -13.20 -7.63 -25.10
C GLY A 112 -13.62 -8.41 -26.34
N ILE A 113 -14.70 -9.18 -26.27
CA ILE A 113 -15.19 -10.03 -27.37
C ILE A 113 -15.65 -9.19 -28.57
N ASP A 114 -16.08 -7.95 -28.32
CA ASP A 114 -16.40 -6.97 -29.37
C ASP A 114 -15.18 -6.62 -30.25
N GLN A 115 -13.97 -6.77 -29.73
CA GLN A 115 -12.71 -6.57 -30.45
C GLN A 115 -12.08 -7.90 -30.93
N GLY A 116 -12.75 -9.02 -30.70
CA GLY A 116 -12.29 -10.37 -31.06
C GLY A 116 -11.84 -11.21 -29.86
N PHE A 117 -11.87 -12.54 -30.03
CA PHE A 117 -11.45 -13.47 -28.98
C PHE A 117 -9.94 -13.45 -28.80
N SER A 118 -9.46 -12.99 -27.64
CA SER A 118 -8.03 -12.94 -27.31
C SER A 118 -7.76 -13.38 -25.87
N ALA A 119 -6.65 -14.06 -25.64
CA ALA A 119 -6.24 -14.46 -24.28
C ALA A 119 -6.08 -13.24 -23.35
N ALA A 120 -5.60 -12.11 -23.88
CA ALA A 120 -5.47 -10.85 -23.15
C ALA A 120 -6.82 -10.26 -22.73
N GLY A 121 -7.83 -10.27 -23.61
CA GLY A 121 -9.19 -9.84 -23.26
C GLY A 121 -9.82 -10.70 -22.17
N PHE A 122 -9.61 -12.03 -22.24
CA PHE A 122 -10.05 -12.92 -21.17
C PHE A 122 -9.32 -12.69 -19.86
N ALA A 123 -7.99 -12.57 -19.88
CA ALA A 123 -7.18 -12.33 -18.69
C ALA A 123 -7.58 -11.03 -17.99
N LYS A 124 -7.76 -9.94 -18.75
CA LYS A 124 -8.22 -8.64 -18.24
C LYS A 124 -9.63 -8.72 -17.65
N GLY A 125 -10.54 -9.45 -18.29
CA GLY A 125 -11.89 -9.64 -17.78
C GLY A 125 -11.90 -10.44 -16.47
N PHE A 126 -11.11 -11.51 -16.37
CA PHE A 126 -11.01 -12.31 -15.15
C PHE A 126 -10.33 -11.56 -14.00
N SER A 127 -9.25 -10.81 -14.27
CA SER A 127 -8.60 -9.99 -13.25
C SER A 127 -9.52 -8.91 -12.70
N SER A 128 -10.31 -8.26 -13.57
CA SER A 128 -11.29 -7.25 -13.17
C SER A 128 -12.39 -7.83 -12.28
N LEU A 129 -12.78 -9.09 -12.47
CA LEU A 129 -13.79 -9.76 -11.65
C LEU A 129 -13.28 -10.23 -10.29
N LEU A 130 -11.96 -10.44 -10.15
CA LEU A 130 -11.36 -11.05 -8.97
C LEU A 130 -11.78 -10.40 -7.64
N PRO A 131 -11.88 -9.04 -7.53
CA PRO A 131 -12.33 -8.39 -6.30
C PRO A 131 -13.78 -8.71 -5.92
N ASN A 132 -14.66 -8.95 -6.90
CA ASN A 132 -16.11 -9.08 -6.68
C ASN A 132 -16.66 -10.51 -6.89
N ILE A 133 -15.82 -11.44 -7.35
CA ILE A 133 -16.25 -12.81 -7.67
C ILE A 133 -16.72 -13.58 -6.43
N GLY A 134 -16.18 -13.24 -5.25
CA GLY A 134 -16.63 -13.77 -3.96
C GLY A 134 -18.08 -13.39 -3.65
N TYR A 135 -18.46 -12.12 -3.87
CA TYR A 135 -19.85 -11.65 -3.66
C TYR A 135 -20.82 -12.34 -4.62
N LEU A 136 -20.44 -12.50 -5.88
CA LEU A 136 -21.24 -13.24 -6.86
C LEU A 136 -21.40 -14.71 -6.45
N GLY A 137 -20.31 -15.36 -6.03
CA GLY A 137 -20.33 -16.73 -5.53
C GLY A 137 -21.27 -16.90 -4.34
N ALA A 138 -21.20 -16.00 -3.35
CA ALA A 138 -22.07 -16.00 -2.18
C ALA A 138 -23.55 -15.79 -2.55
N ALA A 139 -23.84 -14.84 -3.44
CA ALA A 139 -25.20 -14.58 -3.93
C ALA A 139 -25.79 -15.79 -4.66
N LEU A 140 -25.00 -16.43 -5.52
CA LEU A 140 -25.40 -17.65 -6.24
C LEU A 140 -25.62 -18.82 -5.30
N ALA A 141 -24.73 -19.02 -4.33
CA ALA A 141 -24.87 -20.08 -3.32
C ALA A 141 -26.18 -19.88 -2.52
N ALA A 142 -26.44 -18.66 -2.06
CA ALA A 142 -27.66 -18.35 -1.33
C ALA A 142 -28.93 -18.57 -2.17
N ALA A 143 -28.93 -18.16 -3.44
CA ALA A 143 -30.04 -18.42 -4.37
C ALA A 143 -30.24 -19.92 -4.61
N LEU A 144 -29.15 -20.67 -4.75
CA LEU A 144 -29.18 -22.11 -5.02
C LEU A 144 -29.78 -22.86 -3.83
N VAL A 145 -29.40 -22.52 -2.60
CA VAL A 145 -29.98 -23.11 -1.40
C VAL A 145 -31.49 -22.89 -1.37
N ILE A 146 -31.97 -21.68 -1.67
CA ILE A 146 -33.41 -21.38 -1.72
C ILE A 146 -34.11 -22.15 -2.86
N ALA A 147 -33.45 -22.31 -4.01
CA ALA A 147 -33.98 -23.07 -5.15
C ALA A 147 -34.13 -24.58 -4.84
N VAL A 148 -33.23 -25.16 -4.04
CA VAL A 148 -33.23 -26.59 -3.74
C VAL A 148 -34.16 -26.93 -2.57
N VAL A 149 -34.39 -26.00 -1.64
CA VAL A 149 -35.22 -26.26 -0.46
C VAL A 149 -36.71 -26.42 -0.83
N GLN A 150 -37.31 -27.53 -0.36
CA GLN A 150 -38.67 -27.93 -0.74
C GLN A 150 -39.74 -27.56 0.29
N THR A 151 -39.38 -27.09 1.49
CA THR A 151 -40.35 -26.74 2.55
C THR A 151 -40.10 -25.36 3.16
N PRO A 152 -41.17 -24.58 3.47
CA PRO A 152 -41.05 -23.23 4.02
C PRO A 152 -40.21 -23.14 5.30
N LYS A 153 -40.31 -24.14 6.20
CA LYS A 153 -39.52 -24.18 7.44
C LYS A 153 -38.02 -24.34 7.18
N LYS A 154 -37.63 -25.16 6.21
CA LYS A 154 -36.23 -25.32 5.81
C LYS A 154 -35.74 -24.07 5.05
N ALA A 155 -36.62 -23.42 4.29
CA ALA A 155 -36.29 -22.21 3.53
C ALA A 155 -35.98 -21.04 4.47
N ALA A 156 -36.75 -20.88 5.54
CA ALA A 156 -36.47 -19.87 6.57
C ALA A 156 -35.10 -20.08 7.25
N LYS A 157 -34.77 -21.33 7.62
CA LYS A 157 -33.46 -21.68 8.19
C LYS A 157 -32.31 -21.45 7.22
N ALA A 158 -32.51 -21.80 5.94
CA ALA A 158 -31.54 -21.56 4.88
C ALA A 158 -31.27 -20.07 4.66
N VAL A 159 -32.31 -19.23 4.63
CA VAL A 159 -32.17 -17.77 4.49
C VAL A 159 -31.38 -17.20 5.67
N ILE A 160 -31.68 -17.61 6.90
CA ILE A 160 -30.95 -17.18 8.10
C ILE A 160 -29.47 -17.62 8.01
N ALA A 161 -29.20 -18.88 7.66
CA ALA A 161 -27.83 -19.37 7.48
C ALA A 161 -27.08 -18.63 6.37
N CYS A 162 -27.72 -18.30 5.25
CA CYS A 162 -27.10 -17.53 4.18
C CYS A 162 -26.83 -16.08 4.58
N VAL A 163 -27.71 -15.45 5.38
CA VAL A 163 -27.46 -14.10 5.92
C VAL A 163 -26.29 -14.13 6.90
N VAL A 164 -26.20 -15.15 7.76
CA VAL A 164 -25.07 -15.32 8.69
C VAL A 164 -23.77 -15.57 7.92
N ILE A 165 -23.76 -16.49 6.94
CA ILE A 165 -22.58 -16.74 6.09
C ILE A 165 -22.22 -15.50 5.27
N ALA A 166 -23.19 -14.77 4.72
CA ALA A 166 -22.92 -13.53 4.01
C ALA A 166 -22.32 -12.48 4.95
N THR A 167 -22.82 -12.34 6.18
CA THR A 167 -22.26 -11.41 7.18
C THR A 167 -20.82 -11.80 7.56
N LEU A 168 -20.55 -13.11 7.67
CA LEU A 168 -19.22 -13.65 7.98
C LEU A 168 -18.24 -13.56 6.80
N VAL A 169 -18.71 -13.70 5.54
CA VAL A 169 -17.87 -13.62 4.33
C VAL A 169 -17.68 -12.18 3.85
N ILE A 170 -18.66 -11.29 4.10
CA ILE A 170 -18.58 -9.86 3.76
C ILE A 170 -17.66 -9.12 4.75
N SER A 171 -17.48 -9.60 5.99
CA SER A 171 -16.63 -8.90 6.96
C SER A 171 -15.14 -8.81 6.56
N PRO A 172 -14.45 -9.86 6.06
CA PRO A 172 -13.03 -9.74 5.69
C PRO A 172 -12.83 -9.16 4.29
N SER A 173 -13.73 -9.45 3.34
CA SER A 173 -13.59 -9.01 1.94
C SER A 173 -14.02 -7.56 1.69
N ALA A 174 -14.94 -7.02 2.50
CA ALA A 174 -15.21 -5.59 2.51
C ALA A 174 -14.08 -4.79 3.17
N LEU A 175 -13.39 -5.35 4.17
CA LEU A 175 -12.23 -4.71 4.80
C LEU A 175 -11.02 -4.62 3.85
N SER A 176 -10.77 -5.64 3.01
CA SER A 176 -9.72 -5.57 1.98
C SER A 176 -10.01 -4.61 0.83
N GLY A 177 -11.29 -4.25 0.60
CA GLY A 177 -11.72 -3.38 -0.49
C GLY A 177 -12.01 -1.93 -0.08
N ILE A 178 -12.04 -1.64 1.22
CA ILE A 178 -12.26 -0.28 1.75
C ILE A 178 -10.94 0.52 1.83
N GLY A 179 -9.78 -0.14 1.70
CA GLY A 179 -8.46 0.52 1.73
C GLY A 179 -7.89 1.03 0.40
N ALA A 180 -8.60 0.90 -0.73
CA ALA A 180 -8.00 1.17 -2.07
C ALA A 180 -8.80 2.14 -2.95
N SER A 181 -9.66 2.98 -2.35
CA SER A 181 -10.22 4.14 -3.04
C SER A 181 -10.35 5.34 -2.09
N GLY A 182 -9.26 5.65 -1.38
CA GLY A 182 -9.12 6.96 -0.77
C GLY A 182 -8.95 7.99 -1.89
N SER A 183 -9.98 8.78 -2.16
CA SER A 183 -9.72 10.17 -2.54
C SER A 183 -8.87 10.73 -1.41
N GLY A 184 -7.61 11.11 -1.67
CA GLY A 184 -6.63 11.52 -0.67
C GLY A 184 -6.97 12.83 0.07
N GLU A 185 -8.20 12.96 0.57
CA GLU A 185 -8.69 14.12 1.31
C GLU A 185 -8.30 14.06 2.80
N ASP A 186 -7.96 12.88 3.34
CA ASP A 186 -7.57 12.69 4.75
C ASP A 186 -6.16 12.08 4.86
N LEU A 187 -5.12 12.76 4.33
CA LEU A 187 -3.73 12.40 4.66
C LEU A 187 -3.35 12.97 6.03
N PRO A 188 -2.48 12.29 6.81
CA PRO A 188 -2.03 12.81 8.09
C PRO A 188 -1.38 14.19 7.92
N PRO A 189 -1.76 15.18 8.74
CA PRO A 189 -1.21 16.53 8.62
C PRO A 189 0.29 16.51 8.94
N ILE A 190 1.05 17.35 8.23
CA ILE A 190 2.44 17.61 8.53
C ILE A 190 2.60 18.97 9.21
N THR A 191 3.49 19.01 10.20
CA THR A 191 3.80 20.19 11.01
C THR A 191 5.14 20.78 10.58
N LEU A 192 5.05 21.92 9.91
CA LEU A 192 6.19 22.72 9.48
C LEU A 192 6.37 23.92 10.40
N GLN A 193 7.63 24.33 10.64
CA GLN A 193 7.97 25.45 11.52
C GLN A 193 8.25 26.74 10.76
N SER A 194 8.51 26.67 9.45
CA SER A 194 8.74 27.82 8.59
C SER A 194 7.48 28.25 7.82
N GLU A 195 7.45 29.53 7.43
CA GLU A 195 6.37 30.07 6.59
C GLU A 195 6.56 29.65 5.13
N ASP A 196 5.46 29.56 4.37
CA ASP A 196 5.51 29.33 2.93
C ASP A 196 6.15 30.52 2.19
N LEU A 197 7.28 30.25 1.55
CA LEU A 197 8.10 31.21 0.85
C LEU A 197 7.60 31.52 -0.58
N MET A 198 6.54 30.86 -1.02
CA MET A 198 5.86 31.16 -2.29
C MET A 198 4.99 32.43 -2.22
N ARG A 199 4.76 32.98 -1.02
CA ARG A 199 3.99 34.21 -0.85
C ARG A 199 4.66 35.39 -1.57
N GLY A 200 3.91 36.02 -2.49
CA GLY A 200 4.38 37.15 -3.29
C GLY A 200 5.20 36.75 -4.53
N ALA A 201 5.34 35.46 -4.80
CA ALA A 201 5.97 34.98 -6.03
C ALA A 201 5.15 35.36 -7.27
N GLN A 202 5.80 35.28 -8.44
CA GLN A 202 5.23 35.63 -9.74
C GLN A 202 5.60 34.58 -10.78
N ILE A 203 4.62 34.18 -11.60
CA ILE A 203 4.92 33.36 -12.78
C ILE A 203 5.61 34.25 -13.82
N VAL A 204 6.82 33.87 -14.24
CA VAL A 204 7.57 34.60 -15.27
C VAL A 204 7.55 33.90 -16.61
N TYR A 205 7.33 32.59 -16.62
CA TYR A 205 7.22 31.78 -17.83
C TYR A 205 6.38 30.53 -17.58
N GLU A 206 5.68 30.08 -18.62
CA GLU A 206 5.01 28.79 -18.71
C GLU A 206 5.19 28.25 -20.12
N SER A 207 5.59 26.98 -20.24
CA SER A 207 5.59 26.29 -21.52
C SER A 207 4.16 25.98 -21.95
N LEU A 208 3.81 26.26 -23.20
CA LEU A 208 2.47 26.00 -23.75
C LEU A 208 2.52 25.14 -25.00
N LYS A 209 1.64 24.14 -25.03
CA LYS A 209 1.31 23.41 -26.25
C LYS A 209 0.55 24.31 -27.24
N GLN A 210 0.66 24.05 -28.54
CA GLN A 210 0.02 24.91 -29.55
C GLN A 210 -1.51 25.01 -29.34
N GLY A 211 -2.00 26.22 -29.09
CA GLY A 211 -3.43 26.51 -28.93
C GLY A 211 -3.92 26.52 -27.48
N GLU A 212 -3.08 26.11 -26.53
CA GLU A 212 -3.38 26.18 -25.09
C GLU A 212 -3.19 27.61 -24.55
N LYS A 213 -3.76 27.86 -23.37
CA LYS A 213 -3.66 29.14 -22.67
C LYS A 213 -2.89 28.96 -21.37
N ALA A 214 -2.12 29.98 -21.02
CA ALA A 214 -1.44 30.04 -19.73
C ALA A 214 -2.43 29.97 -18.57
N ASP A 215 -2.17 29.05 -17.65
CA ASP A 215 -2.92 28.87 -16.41
C ASP A 215 -2.03 28.61 -15.19
N ALA A 216 -0.70 28.67 -15.35
CA ALA A 216 0.27 28.50 -14.26
C ALA A 216 0.08 29.49 -13.10
N GLN A 217 -0.56 30.64 -13.33
CA GLN A 217 -0.91 31.59 -12.27
C GLN A 217 -1.75 30.94 -11.15
N ASN A 218 -2.48 29.88 -11.46
CA ASN A 218 -3.26 29.12 -10.48
C ASN A 218 -2.40 28.50 -9.38
N LEU A 219 -1.10 28.26 -9.60
CA LEU A 219 -0.17 27.77 -8.56
C LEU A 219 0.02 28.77 -7.40
N LEU A 220 -0.25 30.05 -7.65
CA LEU A 220 -0.09 31.13 -6.69
C LEU A 220 -1.40 31.52 -6.01
N GLU A 221 -2.50 30.85 -6.33
CA GLU A 221 -3.85 31.18 -5.88
C GLU A 221 -4.49 30.02 -5.10
N ASP A 222 -4.92 30.27 -3.86
CA ASP A 222 -5.68 29.30 -3.05
C ASP A 222 -7.16 29.23 -3.47
N ASN A 223 -7.43 28.91 -4.73
CA ASN A 223 -8.79 28.89 -5.30
C ASN A 223 -9.24 27.52 -5.85
N GLY A 224 -8.42 26.48 -5.64
CA GLY A 224 -8.70 25.11 -6.07
C GLY A 224 -8.55 24.86 -7.58
N LYS A 225 -8.07 25.84 -8.35
CA LYS A 225 -7.65 25.62 -9.74
C LYS A 225 -6.24 25.04 -9.78
N CYS A 226 -5.83 24.55 -10.95
CA CYS A 226 -4.54 23.91 -11.14
C CYS A 226 -3.77 24.60 -12.27
N TRP A 227 -2.44 24.49 -12.23
CA TRP A 227 -1.65 24.55 -13.45
C TRP A 227 -1.83 23.26 -14.22
N THR A 228 -2.12 23.38 -15.51
CA THR A 228 -2.38 22.26 -16.40
C THR A 228 -1.14 22.02 -17.26
N ALA A 229 -0.14 21.31 -16.75
CA ALA A 229 1.03 20.96 -17.54
C ALA A 229 0.64 19.98 -18.67
N GLN A 230 1.03 20.28 -19.92
CA GLN A 230 0.74 19.42 -21.08
C GLN A 230 2.04 18.84 -21.66
N ASP A 231 2.00 17.59 -22.15
CA ASP A 231 3.11 16.99 -22.89
C ASP A 231 3.41 17.87 -24.12
N PRO A 232 4.63 18.44 -24.23
CA PRO A 232 4.95 19.42 -25.25
C PRO A 232 4.90 18.83 -26.66
N ASP A 233 4.57 19.68 -27.64
CA ASP A 233 4.70 19.33 -29.06
C ASP A 233 6.19 19.19 -29.40
N ARG A 234 6.71 17.96 -29.38
CA ARG A 234 8.12 17.65 -29.67
C ARG A 234 8.42 17.93 -31.15
N MET A 235 8.72 19.18 -31.48
CA MET A 235 9.12 19.64 -32.81
C MET A 235 10.48 20.34 -32.73
N PRO A 236 11.51 19.93 -33.50
CA PRO A 236 12.83 20.52 -33.40
C PRO A 236 12.84 21.88 -34.10
N ALA A 237 13.12 22.97 -33.36
CA ALA A 237 13.51 24.24 -33.97
C ALA A 237 14.41 25.13 -33.10
N ASN A 238 14.36 25.02 -31.76
CA ASN A 238 15.21 25.82 -30.87
C ASN A 238 16.07 24.92 -29.98
N ALA A 239 17.37 25.21 -29.93
CA ALA A 239 18.40 24.40 -29.29
C ALA A 239 18.53 24.66 -27.77
N GLU A 240 17.42 24.68 -27.03
CA GLU A 240 17.46 24.78 -25.56
C GLU A 240 17.30 23.39 -24.92
N ALA A 241 17.96 23.15 -23.79
CA ALA A 241 18.09 21.81 -23.20
C ALA A 241 16.76 21.19 -22.71
N ASP A 242 15.73 22.01 -22.45
CA ASP A 242 14.44 21.60 -21.88
C ASP A 242 13.25 21.70 -22.86
N ILE A 243 13.47 21.73 -24.19
CA ILE A 243 12.34 21.83 -25.17
C ILE A 243 11.34 20.67 -25.10
N ASN A 244 11.72 19.57 -24.45
CA ASN A 244 10.94 18.33 -24.39
C ASN A 244 10.12 18.20 -23.11
N ASN A 245 10.12 19.21 -22.24
CA ASN A 245 9.44 19.17 -20.95
C ASN A 245 8.36 20.25 -20.84
N SER A 246 7.34 20.00 -20.01
CA SER A 246 6.36 21.02 -19.63
C SER A 246 6.82 21.67 -18.33
N TYR A 247 7.04 22.97 -18.31
CA TYR A 247 7.58 23.64 -17.13
C TYR A 247 7.02 25.04 -16.91
N VAL A 248 7.07 25.45 -15.64
CA VAL A 248 6.76 26.79 -15.17
C VAL A 248 7.97 27.37 -14.46
N GLU A 249 8.29 28.62 -14.75
CA GLU A 249 9.30 29.39 -14.03
C GLU A 249 8.62 30.39 -13.09
N ILE A 250 9.07 30.39 -11.85
CA ILE A 250 8.49 31.17 -10.77
C ILE A 250 9.59 32.04 -10.17
N LYS A 251 9.33 33.35 -10.12
CA LYS A 251 10.17 34.33 -9.44
C LYS A 251 9.65 34.52 -8.02
N LEU A 252 10.46 34.24 -7.02
CA LEU A 252 10.15 34.45 -5.60
C LEU A 252 10.24 35.95 -5.25
N ASP A 253 9.62 36.35 -4.14
CA ASP A 253 9.71 37.72 -3.60
C ASP A 253 11.09 37.98 -2.96
N GLY A 254 12.07 38.19 -3.83
CA GLY A 254 13.48 38.33 -3.47
C GLY A 254 14.18 36.99 -3.26
N GLN A 255 15.46 37.07 -2.90
CA GLN A 255 16.29 35.89 -2.64
C GLN A 255 15.82 35.18 -1.36
N LYS A 256 15.54 33.89 -1.47
CA LYS A 256 15.10 33.01 -0.37
C LYS A 256 16.04 31.82 -0.26
N THR A 257 16.22 31.31 0.96
CA THR A 257 16.82 30.01 1.22
C THR A 257 15.71 29.03 1.56
N PHE A 258 15.74 27.81 1.03
CA PHE A 258 14.74 26.76 1.30
C PHE A 258 15.35 25.37 1.10
N ASN A 259 14.79 24.37 1.79
CA ASN A 259 15.27 22.98 1.84
C ASN A 259 14.13 21.94 1.77
N THR A 260 12.89 22.40 1.65
CA THR A 260 11.71 21.55 1.58
C THR A 260 10.72 22.12 0.59
N ALA A 261 10.08 21.25 -0.21
CA ALA A 261 8.93 21.60 -1.03
C ALA A 261 7.77 20.64 -0.80
N ILE A 262 6.54 21.14 -0.89
CA ILE A 262 5.33 20.32 -0.98
C ILE A 262 4.69 20.60 -2.32
N ILE A 263 4.44 19.56 -3.11
CA ILE A 263 3.80 19.65 -4.42
C ILE A 263 2.55 18.77 -4.40
N GLU A 264 1.40 19.33 -4.76
CA GLU A 264 0.13 18.61 -4.81
C GLU A 264 -0.31 18.43 -6.27
N GLU A 265 -0.62 17.20 -6.65
CA GLU A 265 -1.22 16.87 -7.95
C GLU A 265 -2.67 16.39 -7.76
N VAL A 266 -3.55 16.77 -8.69
CA VAL A 266 -4.88 16.17 -8.81
C VAL A 266 -4.81 14.94 -9.72
N GLY A 267 -4.87 13.76 -9.11
CA GLY A 267 -4.70 12.47 -9.78
C GLY A 267 -3.27 11.98 -9.68
N ASN A 268 -2.84 11.17 -10.66
CA ASN A 268 -1.50 10.58 -10.71
C ASN A 268 -1.05 10.50 -12.19
N GLN A 269 -0.99 11.64 -12.86
CA GLN A 269 -0.63 11.78 -14.27
C GLN A 269 0.86 12.09 -14.45
N ALA A 270 1.53 12.72 -13.46
CA ALA A 270 2.97 12.92 -13.49
C ALA A 270 3.68 11.57 -13.31
N GLN A 271 4.62 11.26 -14.20
CA GLN A 271 5.41 10.03 -14.18
C GLN A 271 6.92 10.29 -14.09
N TYR A 272 7.31 11.56 -14.15
CA TYR A 272 8.63 12.08 -13.78
C TYR A 272 8.55 13.61 -13.70
N PHE A 273 9.12 14.18 -12.65
CA PHE A 273 9.21 15.62 -12.47
C PHE A 273 10.55 16.05 -11.86
N ARG A 274 10.92 17.31 -12.08
CA ARG A 274 12.09 17.95 -11.50
C ARG A 274 11.73 19.30 -10.90
N LEU A 275 12.35 19.62 -9.77
CA LEU A 275 12.42 20.97 -9.23
C LEU A 275 13.84 21.49 -9.45
N GLN A 276 13.96 22.68 -10.02
CA GLN A 276 15.24 23.33 -10.30
C GLN A 276 15.32 24.70 -9.66
N ALA A 277 16.52 25.11 -9.28
CA ALA A 277 16.85 26.44 -8.81
C ALA A 277 17.83 27.10 -9.78
N LEU A 278 17.67 28.41 -10.00
CA LEU A 278 18.63 29.18 -10.77
C LEU A 278 19.81 29.55 -9.85
N ILE A 279 20.98 28.97 -10.10
CA ILE A 279 22.20 29.18 -9.31
C ILE A 279 23.30 29.66 -10.26
N SER A 280 23.88 30.83 -9.97
CA SER A 280 24.95 31.42 -10.79
C SER A 280 24.59 31.57 -12.30
N GLY A 281 23.31 31.74 -12.60
CA GLY A 281 22.80 31.89 -13.97
C GLY A 281 22.48 30.56 -14.69
N GLU A 282 22.64 29.42 -14.02
CA GLU A 282 22.33 28.09 -14.57
C GLU A 282 21.21 27.41 -13.78
N TRP A 283 20.34 26.68 -14.49
CA TRP A 283 19.28 25.89 -13.87
C TRP A 283 19.85 24.57 -13.35
N VAL A 284 19.87 24.42 -12.03
CA VAL A 284 20.36 23.23 -11.34
C VAL A 284 19.18 22.44 -10.79
N THR A 285 19.09 21.16 -11.13
CA THR A 285 18.11 20.25 -10.52
C THR A 285 18.45 20.06 -9.04
N ILE A 286 17.56 20.51 -8.16
CA ILE A 286 17.70 20.36 -6.71
C ILE A 286 16.91 19.17 -6.17
N TYR A 287 15.91 18.71 -6.94
CA TYR A 287 15.10 17.55 -6.59
C TYR A 287 14.48 16.93 -7.85
N GLN A 288 14.34 15.59 -7.87
CA GLN A 288 13.62 14.89 -8.93
C GLN A 288 13.04 13.56 -8.44
N SER A 289 11.92 13.15 -9.02
CA SER A 289 11.23 11.90 -8.65
C SER A 289 10.21 11.49 -9.70
N GLU A 290 9.80 10.22 -9.72
CA GLU A 290 8.82 9.70 -10.67
C GLU A 290 7.38 10.14 -10.37
N LYS A 291 7.03 10.40 -9.11
CA LYS A 291 5.62 10.55 -8.71
C LYS A 291 5.38 11.75 -7.80
N ILE A 292 4.34 12.53 -8.14
CA ILE A 292 3.80 13.58 -7.28
C ILE A 292 2.61 13.03 -6.49
N GLN A 293 1.59 12.50 -7.17
CA GLN A 293 0.37 11.98 -6.54
C GLN A 293 -0.33 13.06 -5.69
N THR A 294 -1.20 12.66 -4.76
CA THR A 294 -1.96 13.59 -3.92
C THR A 294 -1.08 14.66 -3.26
N GLN A 295 0.06 14.27 -2.67
CA GLN A 295 0.98 15.18 -2.01
C GLN A 295 2.40 14.60 -1.98
N ARG A 296 3.34 15.28 -2.63
CA ARG A 296 4.76 14.96 -2.56
C ARG A 296 5.50 15.92 -1.64
N LEU A 297 5.98 15.39 -0.52
CA LEU A 297 7.02 16.03 0.28
C LEU A 297 8.37 15.80 -0.42
N CYS A 298 9.09 16.88 -0.67
CA CYS A 298 10.41 16.86 -1.30
C CYS A 298 11.44 17.41 -0.29
N SER A 299 12.39 16.58 0.13
CA SER A 299 13.46 16.93 1.06
C SER A 299 14.79 17.04 0.32
N PHE A 300 15.47 18.20 0.40
CA PHE A 300 16.71 18.45 -0.35
C PHE A 300 17.62 19.46 0.35
N ASP A 301 18.89 19.49 -0.03
CA ASP A 301 19.86 20.39 0.60
C ASP A 301 19.47 21.86 0.45
N PRO A 302 19.72 22.71 1.46
CA PRO A 302 19.34 24.12 1.41
C PRO A 302 19.93 24.83 0.19
N VAL A 303 19.05 25.44 -0.61
CA VAL A 303 19.42 26.24 -1.78
C VAL A 303 18.97 27.68 -1.59
N THR A 304 19.75 28.63 -2.12
CA THR A 304 19.43 30.06 -2.03
C THR A 304 19.28 30.67 -3.42
N THR A 305 18.07 31.08 -3.78
CA THR A 305 17.75 31.70 -5.08
C THR A 305 16.47 32.53 -4.99
N ASP A 306 16.18 33.30 -6.03
CA ASP A 306 14.89 33.98 -6.22
C ASP A 306 14.13 33.43 -7.44
N SER A 307 14.63 32.36 -8.07
CA SER A 307 14.08 31.79 -9.30
C SER A 307 14.08 30.27 -9.22
N ILE A 308 12.89 29.67 -9.31
CA ILE A 308 12.69 28.22 -9.37
C ILE A 308 11.98 27.83 -10.67
N ARG A 309 12.14 26.56 -11.03
CA ARG A 309 11.43 25.94 -12.16
C ARG A 309 10.90 24.57 -11.76
N LEU A 310 9.61 24.34 -11.95
CA LEU A 310 8.99 23.02 -11.82
C LEU A 310 8.77 22.45 -13.21
N CYS A 311 9.34 21.28 -13.48
CA CYS A 311 9.28 20.59 -14.76
C CYS A 311 8.53 19.26 -14.62
N ILE A 312 7.60 18.99 -15.51
CA ILE A 312 7.01 17.68 -15.76
C ILE A 312 7.69 17.12 -17.03
N ASP A 313 8.51 16.10 -16.84
CA ASP A 313 9.31 15.53 -17.93
C ASP A 313 8.67 14.26 -18.51
N LYS A 314 7.81 13.58 -17.74
CA LYS A 314 7.11 12.38 -18.19
C LYS A 314 5.66 12.39 -17.74
N PHE A 315 4.77 12.11 -18.69
CA PHE A 315 3.33 12.05 -18.52
C PHE A 315 2.88 10.59 -18.59
N ARG A 316 1.82 10.25 -17.86
CA ARG A 316 1.13 8.96 -17.97
C ARG A 316 0.54 8.76 -19.36
N ASP A 317 -0.13 9.79 -19.87
CA ASP A 317 -0.72 9.83 -21.21
C ASP A 317 -0.47 11.22 -21.82
N SER A 318 0.13 11.28 -23.01
CA SER A 318 0.40 12.52 -23.74
C SER A 318 -0.84 13.37 -24.05
N ASN A 319 -2.04 12.79 -23.98
CA ASN A 319 -3.32 13.48 -24.21
C ASN A 319 -3.99 13.93 -22.91
N THR A 320 -3.52 13.44 -21.76
CA THR A 320 -4.07 13.80 -20.45
C THR A 320 -3.08 14.70 -19.73
N PRO A 321 -3.42 15.98 -19.50
CA PRO A 321 -2.50 16.89 -18.82
C PRO A 321 -2.35 16.53 -17.35
N VAL A 322 -1.20 16.90 -16.80
CA VAL A 322 -0.93 16.87 -15.36
C VAL A 322 -1.55 18.12 -14.72
N LYS A 323 -2.26 17.95 -13.61
CA LYS A 323 -2.91 19.04 -12.89
C LYS A 323 -2.21 19.28 -11.57
N ILE A 324 -1.30 20.24 -11.54
CA ILE A 324 -0.62 20.65 -10.31
C ILE A 324 -1.48 21.66 -9.58
N LYS A 325 -1.95 21.28 -8.39
CA LYS A 325 -2.81 22.10 -7.54
C LYS A 325 -2.00 23.17 -6.82
N SER A 326 -0.83 22.82 -6.28
CA SER A 326 0.03 23.77 -5.57
C SER A 326 1.50 23.35 -5.58
N ILE A 327 2.37 24.33 -5.39
CA ILE A 327 3.76 24.16 -4.96
C ILE A 327 4.00 25.13 -3.80
N LYS A 328 4.55 24.64 -2.71
CA LYS A 328 4.90 25.42 -1.50
C LYS A 328 6.35 25.17 -1.14
N LEU A 329 7.05 26.20 -0.69
CA LEU A 329 8.47 26.13 -0.35
C LEU A 329 8.70 26.53 1.10
N TYR A 330 9.56 25.77 1.78
CA TYR A 330 9.82 25.93 3.19
C TYR A 330 11.33 25.87 3.47
N ASN A 331 11.74 26.59 4.50
CA ASN A 331 13.09 26.54 5.03
C ASN A 331 13.02 25.96 6.45
N GLU A 332 12.82 24.66 6.52
CA GLU A 332 12.63 23.98 7.79
C GLU A 332 13.93 24.01 8.59
N PRO A 333 13.89 24.53 9.83
CA PRO A 333 15.05 24.54 10.69
C PRO A 333 15.36 23.13 11.19
N LYS A 334 16.58 22.99 11.70
CA LYS A 334 16.91 21.85 12.56
C LYS A 334 16.06 21.88 13.83
N ARG A 335 15.66 20.71 14.30
CA ARG A 335 14.87 20.51 15.53
C ARG A 335 15.51 19.45 16.41
N ASP A 336 15.16 19.48 17.69
CA ASP A 336 15.44 18.40 18.62
C ASP A 336 14.32 17.36 18.49
N ALA A 337 14.69 16.10 18.28
CA ALA A 337 13.76 14.99 18.14
C ALA A 337 14.36 13.76 18.83
N GLU A 338 14.58 13.90 20.14
CA GLU A 338 15.27 12.93 21.01
C GLU A 338 14.57 11.56 21.05
N THR A 339 13.28 11.51 20.73
CA THR A 339 12.48 10.27 20.70
C THR A 339 12.33 9.69 19.30
N PHE A 340 13.00 10.27 18.29
CA PHE A 340 12.93 9.76 16.92
C PHE A 340 13.81 8.53 16.79
N GLU A 341 13.28 7.47 16.18
CA GLU A 341 13.96 6.19 16.04
C GLU A 341 14.28 5.90 14.58
N VAL A 342 15.46 5.35 14.33
CA VAL A 342 15.80 4.75 13.04
C VAL A 342 16.10 3.29 13.28
N THR A 343 15.13 2.46 12.93
CA THR A 343 15.17 1.03 13.20
C THR A 343 15.61 0.27 11.96
N ALA A 344 16.37 -0.81 12.10
CA ALA A 344 16.72 -1.67 10.98
C ALA A 344 16.66 -3.15 11.35
N TYR A 345 16.12 -3.95 10.45
CA TYR A 345 16.18 -5.41 10.55
C TYR A 345 17.54 -5.92 10.09
N GLN A 346 18.19 -6.73 10.93
CA GLN A 346 19.47 -7.39 10.67
C GLN A 346 19.31 -8.90 10.78
N ARG A 347 19.69 -9.64 9.74
CA ARG A 347 19.81 -11.09 9.83
C ARG A 347 21.24 -11.50 10.17
N LEU A 348 21.37 -12.64 10.83
CA LEU A 348 22.66 -13.22 11.20
C LEU A 348 23.23 -14.17 10.13
N ASP A 349 22.46 -14.48 9.08
CA ASP A 349 22.80 -15.45 8.03
C ASP A 349 22.83 -14.88 6.61
N GLY A 350 22.56 -13.58 6.45
CA GLY A 350 22.76 -12.85 5.18
C GLY A 350 24.09 -12.12 5.19
N ASP A 351 24.16 -11.05 5.97
CA ASP A 351 25.39 -10.37 6.33
C ASP A 351 25.88 -10.97 7.66
N VAL A 352 26.61 -12.09 7.57
CA VAL A 352 27.06 -12.87 8.74
C VAL A 352 28.08 -12.05 9.55
N PRO A 353 27.80 -11.72 10.83
CA PRO A 353 28.68 -10.85 11.62
C PRO A 353 30.13 -11.33 11.73
N THR A 354 30.36 -12.62 11.98
CA THR A 354 31.73 -13.17 12.04
C THR A 354 32.47 -13.08 10.71
N GLU A 355 31.77 -13.17 9.58
CA GLU A 355 32.37 -12.99 8.26
C GLU A 355 32.69 -11.53 7.96
N ILE A 356 31.87 -10.58 8.46
CA ILE A 356 32.15 -9.15 8.36
C ILE A 356 33.44 -8.81 9.10
N LEU A 357 33.60 -9.30 10.35
CA LEU A 357 34.83 -9.10 11.13
C LEU A 357 36.06 -9.68 10.43
N ALA A 358 35.91 -10.83 9.77
CA ALA A 358 36.99 -11.47 9.04
C ALA A 358 37.48 -10.70 7.79
N ARG A 359 36.72 -9.70 7.30
CA ARG A 359 37.10 -8.87 6.14
C ARG A 359 38.09 -7.74 6.48
N GLY A 360 38.37 -7.52 7.76
CA GLY A 360 39.39 -6.59 8.25
C GLY A 360 38.88 -5.19 8.58
N ASP A 361 39.71 -4.44 9.30
CA ASP A 361 39.33 -3.20 10.00
C ASP A 361 38.67 -2.14 9.12
N GLU A 362 39.12 -1.95 7.88
CA GLU A 362 38.54 -0.97 6.95
C GLU A 362 37.11 -1.33 6.56
N TYR A 363 36.85 -2.62 6.28
CA TYR A 363 35.52 -3.09 5.95
C TYR A 363 34.59 -3.01 7.15
N VAL A 364 35.08 -3.40 8.34
CA VAL A 364 34.33 -3.32 9.59
C VAL A 364 33.97 -1.88 9.91
N ALA A 365 34.92 -0.94 9.80
CA ALA A 365 34.67 0.49 10.03
C ALA A 365 33.63 1.05 9.06
N ASN A 366 33.68 0.66 7.77
CA ASN A 366 32.66 1.08 6.81
C ASN A 366 31.28 0.47 7.12
N TYR A 367 31.22 -0.81 7.48
CA TYR A 367 29.96 -1.47 7.85
C TYR A 367 29.36 -0.87 9.12
N ALA A 368 30.21 -0.55 10.10
CA ALA A 368 29.78 0.01 11.38
C ALA A 368 29.11 1.39 11.24
N ARG A 369 29.30 2.09 10.11
CA ARG A 369 28.61 3.35 9.80
C ARG A 369 27.10 3.20 9.69
N PHE A 370 26.57 2.01 9.41
CA PHE A 370 25.11 1.78 9.51
C PHE A 370 24.62 2.09 10.94
N TYR A 371 25.42 1.77 11.95
CA TYR A 371 25.11 1.98 13.36
C TYR A 371 25.45 3.39 13.85
N ASP A 372 25.90 4.29 12.98
CA ASP A 372 25.86 5.74 13.22
C ASP A 372 24.49 6.33 12.83
N VAL A 373 23.71 5.59 12.04
CA VAL A 373 22.37 5.99 11.56
C VAL A 373 21.28 5.28 12.35
N TYR A 374 21.42 3.99 12.60
CA TYR A 374 20.38 3.19 13.25
C TYR A 374 20.48 3.25 14.78
N SER A 375 19.39 3.65 15.44
CA SER A 375 19.26 3.67 16.92
C SER A 375 18.71 2.36 17.49
N THR A 376 18.04 1.55 16.67
CA THR A 376 17.50 0.24 17.05
C THR A 376 17.83 -0.80 15.97
N ILE A 377 18.45 -1.91 16.36
CA ILE A 377 18.69 -3.06 15.48
C ILE A 377 17.81 -4.22 15.94
N ILE A 378 16.91 -4.62 15.06
CA ILE A 378 16.06 -5.78 15.26
C ILE A 378 16.74 -6.99 14.63
N VAL A 379 17.22 -7.91 15.46
CA VAL A 379 17.80 -9.19 15.05
C VAL A 379 16.68 -10.11 14.55
N PHE A 380 16.62 -10.24 13.22
CA PHE A 380 15.53 -10.90 12.51
C PHE A 380 15.81 -12.38 12.24
N GLY A 381 14.78 -13.20 12.39
CA GLY A 381 14.79 -14.60 11.94
C GLY A 381 15.82 -15.50 12.62
N ALA A 382 16.26 -15.15 13.83
CA ALA A 382 17.28 -15.90 14.57
C ALA A 382 16.71 -17.04 15.44
N VAL A 383 15.40 -17.04 15.69
CA VAL A 383 14.68 -18.10 16.42
C VAL A 383 13.52 -18.63 15.58
N HIS A 384 13.21 -19.91 15.73
CA HIS A 384 12.15 -20.62 15.00
C HIS A 384 11.22 -21.35 15.96
N TRP A 385 9.97 -21.56 15.54
CA TRP A 385 8.95 -22.21 16.35
C TRP A 385 8.49 -23.53 15.73
N ASP A 386 8.40 -24.58 16.54
CA ASP A 386 7.77 -25.83 16.13
C ASP A 386 6.24 -25.81 16.30
N GLU A 387 5.56 -26.85 15.80
CA GLU A 387 4.10 -26.99 15.91
C GLU A 387 3.56 -27.07 17.35
N ASN A 388 4.44 -27.25 18.34
CA ASN A 388 4.11 -27.29 19.76
C ASN A 388 4.53 -25.99 20.49
N GLY A 389 4.87 -24.94 19.76
CA GLY A 389 5.31 -23.66 20.30
C GLY A 389 6.65 -23.72 21.03
N ASN A 390 7.54 -24.66 20.69
CA ASN A 390 8.91 -24.67 21.23
C ASN A 390 9.85 -23.86 20.33
N MET A 391 10.69 -23.06 20.98
CA MET A 391 11.68 -22.21 20.35
C MET A 391 12.97 -22.99 20.04
N GLY A 392 13.56 -22.75 18.87
CA GLY A 392 14.85 -23.30 18.45
C GLY A 392 15.70 -22.30 17.67
N PHE A 393 16.96 -22.65 17.40
CA PHE A 393 17.99 -21.78 16.80
C PHE A 393 18.44 -22.24 15.40
N GLY A 394 17.57 -22.96 14.69
CA GLY A 394 17.86 -23.50 13.37
C GLY A 394 19.03 -24.51 13.38
N ASP A 395 19.62 -24.73 12.20
CA ASP A 395 20.66 -25.73 11.98
C ASP A 395 21.98 -25.41 12.71
N GLY A 396 22.28 -24.12 12.92
CA GLY A 396 23.49 -23.66 13.61
C GLY A 396 23.46 -23.83 15.13
N GLY A 397 22.26 -23.97 15.71
CA GLY A 397 22.06 -24.11 17.14
C GLY A 397 22.42 -22.86 17.95
N GLU A 398 22.17 -22.96 19.26
CA GLU A 398 22.32 -21.84 20.19
C GLU A 398 23.76 -21.30 20.26
N GLU A 399 24.77 -22.17 20.12
CA GLU A 399 26.17 -21.75 20.18
C GLU A 399 26.55 -20.84 19.00
N GLN A 400 26.09 -21.15 17.80
CA GLN A 400 26.34 -20.28 16.64
C GLN A 400 25.61 -18.95 16.80
N PHE A 401 24.34 -18.99 17.21
CA PHE A 401 23.59 -17.78 17.51
C PHE A 401 24.34 -16.85 18.47
N ALA A 402 24.80 -17.38 19.62
CA ALA A 402 25.54 -16.60 20.60
C ALA A 402 26.83 -16.00 20.02
N ARG A 403 27.56 -16.74 19.19
CA ARG A 403 28.78 -16.21 18.52
C ARG A 403 28.46 -15.06 17.56
N GLU A 404 27.41 -15.18 16.76
CA GLU A 404 27.05 -14.11 15.81
C GLU A 404 26.51 -12.86 16.53
N ILE A 405 25.82 -13.01 17.65
CA ILE A 405 25.39 -11.87 18.48
C ILE A 405 26.59 -11.12 19.07
N GLU A 406 27.58 -11.83 19.61
CA GLU A 406 28.79 -11.18 20.15
C GLU A 406 29.59 -10.49 19.04
N ALA A 407 29.69 -11.10 17.86
CA ALA A 407 30.31 -10.47 16.70
C ALA A 407 29.53 -9.23 16.21
N LEU A 408 28.20 -9.25 16.24
CA LEU A 408 27.38 -8.08 15.91
C LEU A 408 27.63 -6.93 16.89
N LYS A 409 27.67 -7.22 18.20
CA LYS A 409 28.03 -6.23 19.24
C LYS A 409 29.44 -5.65 19.01
N GLU A 410 30.40 -6.47 18.61
CA GLU A 410 31.75 -6.02 18.24
C GLU A 410 31.69 -5.05 17.07
N ILE A 411 31.01 -5.38 15.97
CA ILE A 411 30.87 -4.48 14.81
C ILE A 411 30.21 -3.15 15.22
N ILE A 412 29.14 -3.18 16.01
CA ILE A 412 28.46 -1.97 16.52
C ILE A 412 29.42 -1.09 17.34
N SER A 413 30.37 -1.70 18.07
CA SER A 413 31.37 -0.96 18.84
C SER A 413 32.39 -0.19 17.99
N HIS A 414 32.49 -0.52 16.68
CA HIS A 414 33.34 0.19 15.72
C HIS A 414 32.67 1.40 15.05
N ARG A 415 31.43 1.74 15.42
CA ARG A 415 30.72 2.93 14.91
C ARG A 415 31.54 4.20 15.15
N SER A 416 31.41 5.19 14.28
CA SER A 416 32.22 6.40 14.35
C SER A 416 31.78 7.35 15.47
N ASN A 417 30.51 7.30 15.87
CA ASN A 417 29.95 8.03 16.99
C ASN A 417 29.64 7.08 18.18
N PRO A 418 30.56 6.92 19.15
CA PRO A 418 30.34 6.03 20.30
C PRO A 418 29.24 6.52 21.26
N ASP A 419 28.87 7.80 21.21
CA ASP A 419 27.81 8.37 22.04
C ASP A 419 26.41 8.07 21.47
N HIS A 420 26.31 7.68 20.19
CA HIS A 420 25.07 7.18 19.60
C HIS A 420 24.72 5.83 20.22
N GLU A 421 23.54 5.74 20.83
CA GLU A 421 23.05 4.53 21.47
C GLU A 421 22.37 3.62 20.44
N VAL A 422 22.68 2.33 20.51
CA VAL A 422 22.14 1.32 19.59
C VAL A 422 21.53 0.21 20.42
N LYS A 423 20.19 0.14 20.42
CA LYS A 423 19.43 -0.92 21.07
C LYS A 423 19.45 -2.19 20.23
N LEU A 424 19.60 -3.34 20.88
CA LEU A 424 19.44 -4.66 20.27
C LEU A 424 18.12 -5.27 20.69
N VAL A 425 17.23 -5.47 19.73
CA VAL A 425 15.92 -6.09 19.90
C VAL A 425 15.93 -7.44 19.17
N ILE A 426 15.25 -8.45 19.70
CA ILE A 426 15.10 -9.75 19.01
C ILE A 426 13.71 -9.89 18.40
N THR A 427 13.61 -10.29 17.13
CA THR A 427 12.33 -10.70 16.55
C THR A 427 11.89 -12.08 17.03
N ALA A 428 10.63 -12.21 17.40
CA ALA A 428 9.92 -13.46 17.57
C ALA A 428 8.72 -13.56 16.63
N LEU A 429 8.24 -14.78 16.40
CA LEU A 429 7.08 -15.11 15.57
C LEU A 429 7.16 -14.77 14.07
N ALA A 430 8.33 -14.38 13.56
CA ALA A 430 8.62 -14.19 12.12
C ALA A 430 8.62 -15.48 11.28
N ASP A 431 7.73 -16.44 11.58
CA ASP A 431 7.56 -17.70 10.85
C ASP A 431 6.60 -17.53 9.67
N GLY A 432 7.02 -16.73 8.70
CA GLY A 432 6.43 -16.64 7.37
C GLY A 432 7.30 -17.35 6.34
N THR A 433 6.79 -18.44 5.75
CA THR A 433 7.31 -19.16 4.56
C THR A 433 8.54 -20.07 4.70
N TRP A 434 8.34 -21.27 5.27
CA TRP A 434 9.23 -22.41 4.97
C TRP A 434 8.41 -23.67 4.68
N GLY A 435 8.44 -24.17 3.45
CA GLY A 435 7.93 -25.51 3.08
C GLY A 435 6.41 -25.68 2.86
N GLU A 436 6.04 -26.69 2.06
CA GLU A 436 4.65 -27.10 1.85
C GLU A 436 4.10 -27.77 3.12
N GLY A 437 3.16 -27.12 3.81
CA GLY A 437 2.35 -27.74 4.88
C GLY A 437 2.34 -27.05 6.26
N HIS A 438 2.93 -25.87 6.44
CA HIS A 438 2.90 -25.17 7.73
C HIS A 438 1.55 -24.48 7.97
N ASN A 439 1.01 -24.62 9.20
CA ASN A 439 -0.22 -23.95 9.67
C ASN A 439 0.00 -22.45 10.01
N GLY A 440 1.19 -21.90 9.72
CA GLY A 440 1.60 -20.53 10.08
C GLY A 440 1.67 -20.30 11.59
N VAL A 441 1.98 -19.07 11.99
CA VAL A 441 1.99 -18.61 13.39
C VAL A 441 0.64 -18.89 14.09
N ASN A 442 -0.47 -18.72 13.37
CA ASN A 442 -1.83 -18.99 13.85
C ASN A 442 -1.99 -20.42 14.41
N GLY A 443 -1.36 -21.41 13.79
CA GLY A 443 -1.52 -22.81 14.14
C GLY A 443 -1.09 -23.14 15.57
N TYR A 444 0.09 -22.68 15.99
CA TYR A 444 0.59 -22.93 17.34
C TYR A 444 0.14 -21.85 18.34
N MET A 445 -0.12 -20.62 17.90
CA MET A 445 -0.59 -19.56 18.81
C MET A 445 -1.98 -19.84 19.36
N ALA A 446 -2.82 -20.60 18.64
CA ALA A 446 -4.12 -21.04 19.12
C ALA A 446 -4.06 -21.81 20.46
N ASP A 447 -3.03 -22.64 20.64
CA ASP A 447 -2.92 -23.55 21.79
C ASP A 447 -1.78 -23.16 22.76
N TYR A 448 -0.76 -22.44 22.31
CA TYR A 448 0.51 -22.29 23.04
C TYR A 448 0.93 -20.85 23.36
N TRP A 449 0.11 -19.83 23.04
CA TRP A 449 0.49 -18.42 23.18
C TRP A 449 1.02 -18.04 24.58
N GLU A 450 0.45 -18.57 25.67
CA GLU A 450 0.92 -18.30 27.03
C GLU A 450 2.36 -18.77 27.23
N SER A 451 2.64 -20.02 26.84
CA SER A 451 3.97 -20.60 26.99
C SER A 451 5.00 -19.98 26.05
N ILE A 452 4.54 -19.43 24.92
CA ILE A 452 5.37 -18.73 23.95
C ILE A 452 5.79 -17.38 24.53
N ALA A 453 4.88 -16.62 25.15
CA ALA A 453 5.23 -15.39 25.86
C ALA A 453 6.29 -15.64 26.94
N ASP A 454 6.10 -16.67 27.79
CA ASP A 454 7.07 -17.06 28.83
C ASP A 454 8.48 -17.31 28.24
N LYS A 455 8.54 -18.04 27.12
CA LYS A 455 9.80 -18.41 26.45
C LYS A 455 10.48 -17.20 25.84
N ILE A 456 9.72 -16.29 25.21
CA ILE A 456 10.23 -15.07 24.61
C ILE A 456 10.83 -14.16 25.68
N ALA A 457 10.10 -13.90 26.78
CA ALA A 457 10.59 -13.06 27.87
C ALA A 457 11.86 -13.65 28.51
N ALA A 458 11.87 -14.96 28.77
CA ALA A 458 13.05 -15.65 29.30
C ALA A 458 14.25 -15.60 28.33
N PHE A 459 13.98 -15.66 27.02
CA PHE A 459 15.00 -15.57 25.99
C PHE A 459 15.63 -14.18 25.91
N ALA A 460 14.80 -13.14 25.86
CA ALA A 460 15.26 -11.75 25.87
C ALA A 460 16.14 -11.46 27.10
N ALA A 461 15.71 -11.91 28.28
CA ALA A 461 16.48 -11.77 29.52
C ALA A 461 17.81 -12.56 29.51
N LYS A 462 17.84 -13.78 28.93
CA LYS A 462 19.04 -14.61 28.88
C LYS A 462 20.17 -13.97 28.07
N TYR A 463 19.82 -13.29 26.98
CA TYR A 463 20.77 -12.67 26.05
C TYR A 463 20.92 -11.16 26.25
N GLU A 464 20.27 -10.61 27.28
CA GLU A 464 20.31 -9.20 27.64
C GLU A 464 19.91 -8.30 26.45
N PHE A 465 18.87 -8.70 25.72
CA PHE A 465 18.28 -7.85 24.68
C PHE A 465 17.55 -6.67 25.32
N ASP A 466 17.61 -5.52 24.64
CA ASP A 466 16.92 -4.29 25.03
C ASP A 466 15.42 -4.36 24.76
N GLY A 467 14.94 -5.39 24.06
CA GLY A 467 13.53 -5.57 23.79
C GLY A 467 13.21 -6.77 22.90
N VAL A 468 11.93 -6.87 22.54
CA VAL A 468 11.39 -7.90 21.65
C VAL A 468 10.56 -7.25 20.56
N ASP A 469 10.70 -7.73 19.33
CA ASP A 469 9.86 -7.39 18.19
C ASP A 469 8.95 -8.57 17.82
N ILE A 470 7.65 -8.33 17.73
CA ILE A 470 6.66 -9.36 17.35
C ILE A 470 6.29 -9.22 15.88
N ASP A 471 6.57 -10.27 15.11
CA ASP A 471 6.31 -10.31 13.67
C ASP A 471 5.33 -11.44 13.31
N TRP A 472 4.10 -11.36 13.85
CA TRP A 472 3.05 -12.32 13.52
C TRP A 472 2.30 -11.89 12.25
N GLU A 473 2.63 -12.52 11.12
CA GLU A 473 1.99 -12.26 9.82
C GLU A 473 1.05 -13.38 9.34
N TYR A 474 -0.27 -13.27 9.44
CA TYR A 474 -1.03 -12.31 10.23
C TYR A 474 -2.12 -13.05 11.02
N PRO A 475 -2.57 -12.53 12.17
CA PRO A 475 -3.82 -12.97 12.79
C PRO A 475 -4.98 -12.84 11.77
N GLN A 476 -5.77 -13.90 11.58
CA GLN A 476 -6.75 -13.97 10.47
C GLN A 476 -8.21 -14.00 10.93
N THR A 477 -8.45 -14.45 12.15
CA THR A 477 -9.80 -14.65 12.71
C THR A 477 -9.99 -13.83 13.99
N PRO A 478 -11.23 -13.58 14.44
CA PRO A 478 -11.47 -12.93 15.73
C PRO A 478 -10.79 -13.63 16.91
N ASP A 479 -10.69 -14.96 16.88
CA ASP A 479 -10.01 -15.73 17.92
C ASP A 479 -8.47 -15.52 17.85
N ASP A 480 -7.90 -15.39 16.65
CA ASP A 480 -6.47 -15.06 16.49
C ASP A 480 -6.17 -13.66 17.05
N TRP A 481 -7.05 -12.68 16.82
CA TRP A 481 -6.89 -11.31 17.36
C TRP A 481 -7.08 -11.25 18.88
N ASP A 482 -8.06 -11.96 19.43
CA ASP A 482 -8.23 -12.10 20.90
C ASP A 482 -7.03 -12.78 21.55
N ASN A 483 -6.41 -13.75 20.86
CA ASN A 483 -5.16 -14.35 21.30
C ASN A 483 -3.98 -13.38 21.18
N TYR A 484 -3.89 -12.61 20.09
CA TYR A 484 -2.85 -11.59 19.91
C TYR A 484 -2.89 -10.55 21.04
N ASP A 485 -4.07 -10.02 21.37
CA ASP A 485 -4.25 -9.04 22.45
C ASP A 485 -3.77 -9.59 23.81
N LYS A 486 -4.19 -10.81 24.17
CA LYS A 486 -3.76 -11.45 25.43
C LYS A 486 -2.27 -11.76 25.44
N PHE A 487 -1.73 -12.19 24.30
CA PHE A 487 -0.32 -12.50 24.13
C PHE A 487 0.54 -11.26 24.35
N ILE A 488 0.23 -10.15 23.67
CA ILE A 488 0.96 -8.88 23.84
C ILE A 488 0.87 -8.39 25.28
N ALA A 489 -0.32 -8.41 25.89
CA ALA A 489 -0.49 -7.99 27.28
C ALA A 489 0.36 -8.81 28.27
N LYS A 490 0.37 -10.14 28.12
CA LYS A 490 1.19 -11.02 28.96
C LYS A 490 2.68 -10.80 28.72
N LEU A 491 3.10 -10.72 27.46
CA LEU A 491 4.50 -10.56 27.10
C LEU A 491 5.05 -9.23 27.62
N ASP A 492 4.32 -8.13 27.45
CA ASP A 492 4.66 -6.83 28.00
C ASP A 492 4.85 -6.91 29.53
N ASP A 493 3.85 -7.42 30.26
CA ASP A 493 3.92 -7.56 31.72
C ASP A 493 5.18 -8.36 32.17
N GLU A 494 5.56 -9.41 31.44
CA GLU A 494 6.74 -10.24 31.74
C GLU A 494 8.06 -9.58 31.37
N LEU A 495 8.12 -8.89 30.23
CA LEU A 495 9.28 -8.11 29.84
C LEU A 495 9.56 -7.03 30.86
N GLN A 496 8.54 -6.26 31.27
CA GLN A 496 8.67 -5.20 32.27
C GLN A 496 9.05 -5.76 33.66
N GLN A 497 8.59 -6.97 34.01
CA GLN A 497 9.00 -7.63 35.24
C GLN A 497 10.48 -8.05 35.22
N ALA A 498 10.97 -8.53 34.09
CA ALA A 498 12.36 -8.98 33.92
C ALA A 498 13.34 -7.81 33.76
N ASN A 499 12.97 -6.81 32.97
CA ASN A 499 13.74 -5.60 32.68
C ASN A 499 12.77 -4.42 32.45
N PRO A 500 12.63 -3.49 33.43
CA PRO A 500 11.73 -2.32 33.30
C PRO A 500 12.10 -1.31 32.22
N ASN A 501 13.25 -1.48 31.56
CA ASN A 501 13.68 -0.66 30.42
C ASN A 501 13.51 -1.41 29.08
N ALA A 502 13.03 -2.65 29.09
CA ALA A 502 12.83 -3.40 27.86
C ALA A 502 11.72 -2.77 27.03
N ILE A 503 11.93 -2.70 25.71
CA ILE A 503 10.91 -2.24 24.78
C ILE A 503 10.18 -3.42 24.13
N LEU A 504 8.88 -3.26 23.92
CA LEU A 504 8.06 -4.17 23.12
C LEU A 504 7.67 -3.51 21.81
N THR A 505 8.06 -4.12 20.70
CA THR A 505 7.76 -3.64 19.36
C THR A 505 6.99 -4.68 18.55
N ALA A 506 6.33 -4.25 17.48
CA ALA A 506 5.69 -5.17 16.54
C ALA A 506 5.77 -4.69 15.10
N ALA A 507 5.99 -5.63 14.18
CA ALA A 507 5.86 -5.42 12.74
C ALA A 507 4.39 -5.51 12.32
N LEU A 508 3.84 -4.41 11.82
CA LEU A 508 2.41 -4.32 11.49
C LEU A 508 2.16 -3.82 10.08
N SER A 509 1.10 -4.31 9.46
CA SER A 509 0.62 -3.89 8.14
C SER A 509 -0.68 -3.09 8.27
N ALA A 510 -0.78 -1.97 7.55
CA ALA A 510 -2.00 -1.16 7.48
C ALA A 510 -3.23 -1.92 6.94
N GLY A 511 -3.01 -3.05 6.25
CA GLY A 511 -4.08 -3.93 5.76
C GLY A 511 -4.61 -4.94 6.80
N SER A 512 -4.00 -5.01 7.99
CA SER A 512 -4.29 -6.05 8.99
C SER A 512 -4.17 -5.51 10.42
N LEU A 513 -5.08 -4.60 10.80
CA LEU A 513 -5.13 -3.95 12.12
C LEU A 513 -6.37 -4.39 12.91
N GLY A 514 -6.39 -5.64 13.41
CA GLY A 514 -7.55 -6.19 14.13
C GLY A 514 -7.40 -6.23 15.66
N MET A 515 -6.30 -5.72 16.20
CA MET A 515 -6.03 -5.67 17.64
C MET A 515 -6.81 -4.55 18.35
N SER A 516 -6.84 -4.59 19.68
CA SER A 516 -7.41 -3.52 20.50
C SER A 516 -6.51 -2.27 20.60
N GLU A 517 -7.11 -1.11 20.95
CA GLU A 517 -6.35 0.11 21.29
C GLU A 517 -5.42 -0.12 22.50
N GLU A 518 -5.84 -0.93 23.50
CA GLU A 518 -4.98 -1.28 24.65
C GLU A 518 -3.71 -2.00 24.19
N THR A 519 -3.83 -2.89 23.20
CA THR A 519 -2.69 -3.59 22.61
C THR A 519 -1.75 -2.63 21.89
N LEU A 520 -2.29 -1.66 21.15
CA LEU A 520 -1.48 -0.61 20.51
C LEU A 520 -0.78 0.28 21.55
N ASP A 521 -1.44 0.58 22.66
CA ASP A 521 -0.89 1.38 23.76
C ASP A 521 0.25 0.69 24.50
N ARG A 522 0.28 -0.65 24.52
CA ARG A 522 1.35 -1.45 25.12
C ARG A 522 2.62 -1.53 24.29
N LEU A 523 2.54 -1.31 22.98
CA LEU A 523 3.72 -1.26 22.13
C LEU A 523 4.49 0.04 22.39
N ASP A 524 5.81 -0.04 22.50
CA ASP A 524 6.69 1.13 22.55
C ASP A 524 6.98 1.66 21.15
N GLN A 525 7.11 0.75 20.18
CA GLN A 525 7.28 1.08 18.76
C GLN A 525 6.45 0.14 17.87
N ILE A 526 5.90 0.70 16.80
CA ILE A 526 5.21 -0.02 15.73
C ILE A 526 6.08 0.10 14.48
N GLN A 527 6.62 -1.02 14.00
CA GLN A 527 7.34 -1.09 12.74
C GLN A 527 6.33 -1.24 11.60
N PHE A 528 5.85 -0.11 11.05
CA PHE A 528 4.87 -0.13 9.97
C PHE A 528 5.52 -0.60 8.67
N MET A 529 5.12 -1.77 8.18
CA MET A 529 5.56 -2.37 6.93
C MET A 529 4.97 -1.66 5.70
N ALA A 530 5.42 -0.43 5.44
CA ALA A 530 5.00 0.42 4.32
C ALA A 530 5.61 0.00 2.97
N TYR A 531 5.63 -1.30 2.70
CA TYR A 531 6.20 -1.96 1.53
C TYR A 531 5.41 -3.23 1.18
N ASP A 532 5.81 -3.96 0.14
CA ASP A 532 5.11 -5.12 -0.43
C ASP A 532 3.67 -4.85 -0.88
N GLY A 533 3.33 -3.56 -1.06
CA GLY A 533 2.11 -3.13 -1.72
C GLY A 533 2.21 -3.22 -3.24
N SER A 534 1.22 -2.63 -3.91
CA SER A 534 1.25 -2.37 -5.34
C SER A 534 0.27 -1.26 -5.66
N ASP A 535 0.76 -0.08 -6.00
CA ASP A 535 -0.10 0.97 -6.53
C ASP A 535 -0.46 0.71 -8.01
N GLU A 536 -1.21 1.62 -8.63
CA GLU A 536 -1.69 1.44 -10.01
C GLU A 536 -0.57 1.30 -11.06
N ASP A 537 0.67 1.70 -10.73
CA ASP A 537 1.85 1.59 -11.59
C ASP A 537 2.81 0.45 -11.16
N GLY A 538 2.41 -0.32 -10.15
CA GLY A 538 3.17 -1.42 -9.57
C GLY A 538 4.29 -0.97 -8.62
N TYR A 539 4.22 0.24 -8.06
CA TYR A 539 5.16 0.62 -6.99
C TYR A 539 4.75 -0.07 -5.69
N GLN A 540 5.74 -0.70 -5.06
CA GLN A 540 5.54 -1.49 -3.85
C GLN A 540 5.64 -0.70 -2.55
N SER A 541 6.26 0.49 -2.59
CA SER A 541 6.60 1.27 -1.39
C SER A 541 6.62 2.79 -1.66
N SER A 542 5.62 3.32 -2.36
CA SER A 542 5.52 4.75 -2.68
C SER A 542 5.30 5.62 -1.43
N LEU A 543 5.58 6.92 -1.53
CA LEU A 543 5.30 7.85 -0.42
C LEU A 543 3.79 7.91 -0.12
N GLN A 544 2.94 7.90 -1.14
CA GLN A 544 1.48 7.90 -0.96
C GLN A 544 1.01 6.65 -0.19
N GLN A 545 1.53 5.47 -0.48
CA GLN A 545 1.20 4.25 0.28
C GLN A 545 1.57 4.38 1.76
N ALA A 546 2.71 5.01 2.07
CA ALA A 546 3.09 5.29 3.45
C ALA A 546 2.14 6.30 4.12
N GLN A 547 1.73 7.35 3.42
CA GLN A 547 0.79 8.35 3.95
C GLN A 547 -0.59 7.76 4.22
N GLU A 548 -1.13 6.98 3.28
CA GLU A 548 -2.43 6.32 3.40
C GLU A 548 -2.42 5.23 4.48
N GLY A 549 -1.37 4.42 4.53
CA GLY A 549 -1.22 3.42 5.57
C GLY A 549 -1.08 4.03 6.96
N LEU A 550 -0.35 5.14 7.09
CA LEU A 550 -0.25 5.87 8.35
C LEU A 550 -1.62 6.38 8.82
N GLN A 551 -2.45 6.90 7.92
CA GLN A 551 -3.83 7.28 8.27
C GLN A 551 -4.63 6.08 8.79
N ALA A 552 -4.48 4.90 8.17
CA ALA A 552 -5.17 3.70 8.63
C ALA A 552 -4.78 3.31 10.07
N PHE A 553 -3.52 3.48 10.47
CA PHE A 553 -3.11 3.28 11.86
C PHE A 553 -3.78 4.29 12.81
N ILE A 554 -3.80 5.57 12.44
CA ILE A 554 -4.45 6.64 13.23
C ILE A 554 -5.94 6.34 13.40
N ASP A 555 -6.62 5.93 12.33
CA ASP A 555 -8.04 5.58 12.34
C ASP A 555 -8.35 4.35 13.22
N ASN A 556 -7.35 3.49 13.46
CA ASN A 556 -7.43 2.35 14.37
C ASN A 556 -6.98 2.68 15.80
N GLY A 557 -6.72 3.95 16.11
CA GLY A 557 -6.38 4.41 17.45
C GLY A 557 -4.91 4.30 17.83
N ALA A 558 -4.02 4.03 16.88
CA ALA A 558 -2.59 4.00 17.17
C ALA A 558 -2.06 5.42 17.48
N ASP A 559 -1.19 5.51 18.50
CA ASP A 559 -0.40 6.72 18.74
C ASP A 559 0.65 6.86 17.64
N ILE A 560 0.49 7.91 16.81
CA ILE A 560 1.39 8.20 15.70
C ILE A 560 2.85 8.29 16.13
N SER A 561 3.12 8.80 17.34
CA SER A 561 4.48 8.98 17.88
C SER A 561 5.22 7.69 18.18
N LYS A 562 4.53 6.54 18.07
CA LYS A 562 5.12 5.20 18.20
C LYS A 562 5.39 4.54 16.85
N ILE A 563 4.91 5.11 15.75
CA ILE A 563 4.97 4.47 14.42
C ILE A 563 6.28 4.82 13.72
N ASN A 564 7.00 3.78 13.30
CA ASN A 564 8.17 3.88 12.45
C ASN A 564 7.80 3.48 11.01
N ILE A 565 7.91 4.41 10.06
CA ILE A 565 7.51 4.17 8.66
C ILE A 565 8.53 3.27 7.94
N GLY A 566 8.07 2.17 7.36
CA GLY A 566 8.88 1.20 6.64
C GLY A 566 9.50 1.69 5.33
N ILE A 567 10.74 1.29 5.12
CA ILE A 567 11.59 1.56 3.97
C ILE A 567 12.16 0.21 3.50
N ALA A 568 11.81 -0.21 2.28
CA ALA A 568 12.31 -1.43 1.69
C ALA A 568 13.67 -1.19 0.99
N ALA A 569 14.73 -1.80 1.50
CA ALA A 569 16.04 -1.87 0.85
C ALA A 569 16.09 -2.98 -0.23
N TYR A 570 14.94 -3.33 -0.80
CA TYR A 570 14.76 -4.33 -1.85
C TYR A 570 13.66 -3.87 -2.81
N GLY A 571 13.55 -4.55 -3.94
CA GLY A 571 12.57 -4.26 -4.96
C GLY A 571 11.63 -5.42 -5.25
N ARG A 572 10.47 -5.08 -5.82
CA ARG A 572 9.43 -6.03 -6.24
C ARG A 572 9.17 -5.88 -7.73
N PRO A 573 9.01 -6.99 -8.48
CA PRO A 573 8.55 -6.92 -9.86
C PRO A 573 7.15 -6.28 -9.97
N VAL A 574 6.98 -5.37 -10.95
CA VAL A 574 5.70 -4.67 -11.23
C VAL A 574 4.57 -5.64 -11.54
N ASN A 575 4.89 -6.81 -12.10
CA ASN A 575 3.92 -7.84 -12.47
C ASN A 575 3.49 -8.73 -11.29
N GLY A 576 4.00 -8.49 -10.07
CA GLY A 576 3.66 -9.26 -8.88
C GLY A 576 4.31 -10.64 -8.77
N THR A 577 5.35 -10.93 -9.58
CA THR A 577 6.17 -12.14 -9.38
C THR A 577 6.68 -12.18 -7.92
N PRO A 578 6.62 -13.35 -7.23
CA PRO A 578 7.11 -13.50 -5.86
C PRO A 578 8.65 -13.55 -5.84
N TYR A 579 9.27 -12.44 -6.20
CA TYR A 579 10.71 -12.22 -6.18
C TYR A 579 11.01 -10.90 -5.45
N TRP A 580 12.07 -10.91 -4.66
CA TRP A 580 12.53 -9.77 -3.86
C TRP A 580 13.96 -9.46 -4.29
N ALA A 581 14.11 -8.46 -5.16
CA ALA A 581 15.41 -8.09 -5.72
C ALA A 581 16.21 -7.26 -4.70
N THR A 582 17.46 -7.65 -4.43
CA THR A 582 18.36 -6.92 -3.53
C THR A 582 18.73 -5.55 -4.11
N TRP A 583 18.63 -4.46 -3.35
CA TRP A 583 19.08 -3.13 -3.81
C TRP A 583 20.60 -3.06 -4.01
N ARG A 584 21.36 -3.73 -3.13
CA ARG A 584 22.82 -3.87 -3.20
C ARG A 584 23.30 -4.34 -4.57
N ASP A 585 22.61 -5.35 -5.13
CA ASP A 585 22.98 -6.03 -6.37
C ASP A 585 22.51 -5.30 -7.64
N LEU A 586 21.78 -4.19 -7.50
CA LEU A 586 21.32 -3.40 -8.64
C LEU A 586 22.43 -2.45 -9.11
N ASP A 587 23.05 -2.77 -10.26
CA ASP A 587 24.16 -2.01 -10.85
C ASP A 587 23.76 -0.59 -11.30
N GLU A 588 22.55 -0.44 -11.85
CA GLU A 588 22.04 0.84 -12.36
C GLU A 588 21.45 1.75 -11.27
N ALA A 589 21.44 1.26 -10.03
CA ALA A 589 20.90 1.97 -8.88
C ALA A 589 21.50 3.37 -8.74
N ASN A 590 20.63 4.35 -8.52
CA ASN A 590 21.05 5.72 -8.26
C ASN A 590 20.21 6.35 -7.15
N TYR A 591 20.63 7.52 -6.70
CA TYR A 591 20.03 8.26 -5.60
C TYR A 591 18.52 8.55 -5.79
N TRP A 592 18.05 8.69 -7.04
CA TRP A 592 16.73 9.23 -7.32
C TRP A 592 15.70 8.17 -7.71
N ASN A 593 16.07 7.27 -8.62
CA ASN A 593 15.10 6.41 -9.29
C ASN A 593 14.60 5.27 -8.40
N ASN A 594 13.29 5.09 -8.40
CA ASN A 594 12.54 4.06 -7.71
C ASN A 594 12.05 2.97 -8.68
N LYS A 595 12.09 3.17 -10.00
CA LYS A 595 11.68 2.17 -11.01
C LYS A 595 12.81 1.84 -11.98
N TYR A 596 13.01 0.54 -12.22
CA TYR A 596 14.03 0.00 -13.10
C TYR A 596 13.43 -1.02 -14.06
N TYR A 597 13.98 -1.10 -15.27
CA TYR A 597 13.45 -1.93 -16.36
C TYR A 597 14.26 -3.21 -16.59
N THR A 598 15.39 -3.35 -15.90
CA THR A 598 16.41 -4.38 -16.09
C THR A 598 16.75 -5.05 -14.76
N VAL A 599 15.73 -5.55 -14.04
CA VAL A 599 15.91 -6.28 -12.79
C VAL A 599 16.07 -7.77 -13.09
N HIS A 600 17.27 -8.29 -12.87
CA HIS A 600 17.60 -9.69 -13.18
C HIS A 600 17.16 -10.65 -12.09
N ASP A 601 16.60 -11.79 -12.50
CA ASP A 601 16.33 -12.97 -11.66
C ASP A 601 16.62 -14.23 -12.48
N ALA A 602 17.75 -14.89 -12.19
CA ALA A 602 18.27 -15.99 -12.99
C ALA A 602 18.26 -15.68 -14.51
N ASP A 603 17.49 -16.43 -15.30
CA ASP A 603 17.37 -16.26 -16.75
C ASP A 603 16.25 -15.27 -17.16
N GLN A 604 15.62 -14.56 -16.22
CA GLN A 604 14.53 -13.62 -16.44
C GLN A 604 14.93 -12.18 -16.16
N VAL A 605 14.23 -11.26 -16.81
CA VAL A 605 14.37 -9.80 -16.61
C VAL A 605 13.00 -9.22 -16.35
N TYR A 606 12.90 -8.45 -15.28
CA TYR A 606 11.68 -7.79 -14.84
C TYR A 606 11.81 -6.27 -14.86
N GLU A 607 10.66 -5.61 -14.99
CA GLU A 607 10.49 -4.25 -14.49
C GLU A 607 10.21 -4.34 -12.98
N GLY A 608 10.96 -3.60 -12.16
CA GLY A 608 10.85 -3.64 -10.71
C GLY A 608 10.86 -2.26 -10.07
N THR A 609 10.27 -2.17 -8.89
CA THR A 609 10.20 -0.95 -8.09
C THR A 609 10.87 -1.12 -6.74
N PHE A 610 11.61 -0.11 -6.31
CA PHE A 610 12.47 -0.05 -5.13
C PHE A 610 12.21 1.25 -4.35
N CYS A 611 12.78 1.35 -3.16
CA CYS A 611 12.90 2.62 -2.45
C CYS A 611 14.31 3.20 -2.67
N SER A 612 14.40 4.32 -3.39
CA SER A 612 15.68 5.01 -3.60
C SER A 612 16.13 5.77 -2.34
N PRO A 613 17.41 6.14 -2.23
CA PRO A 613 17.91 7.01 -1.18
C PRO A 613 17.10 8.31 -1.05
N ALA A 614 16.74 8.95 -2.17
CA ALA A 614 15.87 10.12 -2.15
C ALA A 614 14.51 9.83 -1.51
N LEU A 615 13.85 8.73 -1.89
CA LEU A 615 12.55 8.36 -1.32
C LEU A 615 12.67 7.97 0.17
N SER A 616 13.74 7.31 0.57
CA SER A 616 14.02 7.00 1.98
C SER A 616 14.19 8.27 2.82
N GLY A 617 14.90 9.27 2.28
CA GLY A 617 15.07 10.58 2.89
C GLY A 617 13.74 11.35 2.95
N ASP A 618 12.90 11.26 1.92
CA ASP A 618 11.56 11.86 1.91
C ASP A 618 10.63 11.21 2.94
N LYS A 619 10.65 9.87 3.07
CA LYS A 619 9.90 9.14 4.10
C LYS A 619 10.36 9.50 5.51
N THR A 620 11.67 9.69 5.70
CA THR A 620 12.26 10.14 6.97
C THR A 620 11.80 11.56 7.32
N ALA A 621 11.80 12.47 6.34
CA ALA A 621 11.31 13.83 6.53
C ALA A 621 9.80 13.84 6.80
N TYR A 622 9.05 12.99 6.12
CA TYR A 622 7.62 12.82 6.33
C TYR A 622 7.33 12.34 7.74
N ALA A 623 8.02 11.29 8.21
CA ALA A 623 7.90 10.79 9.58
C ALA A 623 8.17 11.90 10.62
N LEU A 624 9.25 12.68 10.43
CA LEU A 624 9.58 13.79 11.31
C LEU A 624 8.48 14.87 11.33
N PHE A 625 7.92 15.21 10.16
CA PHE A 625 6.94 16.29 10.06
C PHE A 625 5.53 15.86 10.42
N SER A 626 5.15 14.59 10.26
CA SER A 626 3.87 14.07 10.72
C SER A 626 3.83 13.85 12.24
N GLY A 627 4.99 13.79 12.90
CA GLY A 627 5.10 13.45 14.32
C GLY A 627 5.15 11.95 14.58
N CYS A 628 5.55 11.16 13.58
CA CYS A 628 5.82 9.75 13.73
C CYS A 628 7.00 9.48 14.68
N GLY A 629 7.02 8.28 15.25
CA GLY A 629 8.13 7.80 16.07
C GLY A 629 9.44 7.67 15.30
N GLY A 630 9.39 7.41 13.99
CA GLY A 630 10.62 7.17 13.26
C GLY A 630 10.46 6.59 11.86
N VAL A 631 11.51 5.92 11.41
CA VAL A 631 11.51 5.06 10.21
C VAL A 631 12.13 3.70 10.51
N MET A 632 11.77 2.71 9.70
CA MET A 632 12.29 1.35 9.80
C MET A 632 12.81 0.87 8.45
N VAL A 633 13.96 0.19 8.42
CA VAL A 633 14.57 -0.37 7.20
C VAL A 633 14.48 -1.89 7.20
N PHE A 634 13.87 -2.45 6.15
CA PHE A 634 13.91 -3.88 5.84
C PHE A 634 14.65 -4.11 4.52
N ARG A 635 15.89 -4.61 4.53
CA ARG A 635 16.76 -4.90 5.68
C ARG A 635 18.21 -4.58 5.33
N VAL A 636 19.09 -4.46 6.32
CA VAL A 636 20.49 -3.99 6.17
C VAL A 636 21.26 -4.74 5.08
N ALA A 637 21.15 -6.08 5.06
CA ALA A 637 21.85 -6.93 4.10
C ALA A 637 21.45 -6.70 2.63
N CYS A 638 20.30 -6.05 2.40
CA CYS A 638 19.86 -5.72 1.05
C CYS A 638 20.31 -4.33 0.60
N ASP A 639 20.76 -3.47 1.51
CA ASP A 639 21.21 -2.12 1.18
C ASP A 639 22.65 -2.11 0.66
N LYS A 640 23.01 -1.09 -0.11
CA LYS A 640 24.41 -0.82 -0.47
C LYS A 640 25.19 -0.43 0.80
N THR A 641 26.49 -0.70 0.81
CA THR A 641 27.35 -0.30 1.93
C THR A 641 27.47 1.22 2.02
N MET A 642 27.76 1.74 3.21
CA MET A 642 27.70 3.18 3.52
C MET A 642 28.70 4.06 2.73
N ASP A 643 29.71 3.47 2.09
CA ASP A 643 30.63 4.16 1.17
C ASP A 643 30.03 4.39 -0.22
N ASP A 644 28.92 3.72 -0.56
CA ASP A 644 28.14 4.01 -1.76
C ASP A 644 27.09 5.10 -1.45
N PRO A 645 27.11 6.26 -2.14
CA PRO A 645 26.14 7.32 -1.92
C PRO A 645 24.70 6.91 -2.27
N ASN A 646 24.52 5.76 -2.93
CA ASN A 646 23.22 5.20 -3.26
C ASN A 646 22.69 4.22 -2.20
N SER A 647 23.33 4.12 -1.03
CA SER A 647 22.74 3.44 0.13
C SER A 647 21.45 4.14 0.57
N VAL A 648 20.42 3.35 0.87
CA VAL A 648 19.17 3.81 1.46
C VAL A 648 19.43 4.45 2.83
N ALA A 649 20.33 3.88 3.63
CA ALA A 649 20.75 4.47 4.91
C ALA A 649 21.39 5.86 4.73
N CYS A 650 22.16 6.10 3.67
CA CYS A 650 22.68 7.44 3.36
C CYS A 650 21.56 8.45 3.05
N GLY A 651 20.45 8.02 2.44
CA GLY A 651 19.27 8.85 2.25
C GLY A 651 18.63 9.31 3.57
N ILE A 652 18.56 8.40 4.54
CA ILE A 652 18.11 8.69 5.91
C ILE A 652 19.10 9.64 6.60
N GLU A 653 20.39 9.32 6.59
CA GLU A 653 21.49 10.13 7.16
C GLU A 653 21.46 11.57 6.66
N ASN A 654 21.28 11.78 5.34
CA ASN A 654 21.17 13.10 4.75
C ASN A 654 19.99 13.91 5.31
N THR A 655 18.84 13.27 5.52
CA THR A 655 17.67 13.91 6.12
C THR A 655 17.90 14.23 7.60
N LEU A 656 18.53 13.32 8.35
CA LEU A 656 18.90 13.56 9.75
C LEU A 656 19.83 14.78 9.86
N HIS A 657 20.90 14.83 9.06
CA HIS A 657 21.80 15.98 9.01
C HIS A 657 21.10 17.30 8.63
N ARG A 658 20.05 17.23 7.80
CA ARG A 658 19.29 18.40 7.34
C ARG A 658 18.40 18.98 8.42
N TYR A 659 17.71 18.14 9.20
CA TYR A 659 16.64 18.59 10.11
C TYR A 659 16.89 18.31 11.59
N PHE A 660 18.00 17.67 11.99
CA PHE A 660 18.30 17.39 13.39
C PHE A 660 19.46 18.25 13.87
N ASN A 661 19.36 18.76 15.11
CA ASN A 661 20.46 19.51 15.75
C ASN A 661 21.64 18.60 16.08
N ALA A 662 21.33 17.41 16.59
CA ALA A 662 22.24 16.31 16.83
C ALA A 662 21.51 15.01 16.46
N TRP A 663 22.27 14.06 15.92
CA TRP A 663 21.92 12.67 15.77
C TRP A 663 23.14 11.88 16.24
#